data_AF-A0A6B1EQS7-F1
#
_entry.id   AF-A0A6B1EQS7-F1
#
_cell.length_a   1.000
_cell.length_b   1.000
_cell.length_c   1.000
_cell.angle_alpha   90.00
_cell.angle_beta   90.00
_cell.angle_gamma   90.00
#
_symmetry.space_group_name_H-M   'P 1'
#
loop_
_entity.id
_entity.type
_entity.pdbx_description
1 polymer ?
#
loop_
_entity_poly.entity_id
_entity_poly.type
_entity_poly.pdbx_seq_one_letter_code
_entity_poly.pdbx_strand_id
1 'polypeptide(L)'
;MTGRLAAARYGKDVGGGAARRRLGGRTSRPPGRRDAFPPGSTLVLLTATMFAIAACEVPRENLPADPPYVIVEREYQTDYMGGLPPPPDRLVDSDHSWALDPDKGKWSFQNISKILPTEFVSRGAGPVLPLAYERTGLLQQPFMAPDSTRAPLQRILKDMGVDGFIFLKDGVVRAEVYFNGFGPGRRHIGFSVTKSLVGSLMGILIHEGRVDLAQTVEHYLPELAVSGYGDATIRQALDMTTNVVWNHDRSDPTSQVDLNSRAGGFQSRSADFPFANTLEFLQSVEKAGTHGEAGLYNPGNTETLGWIISRLEGRNWQEAFAERIWSRLGAEHDALITVDPGGHGFATAGFSATLRDFARFGLMLEQEGRLNGEQILPADWLHDVRTGDARALAAWQASEEAAKRPHVAFYRNHFRVLNGEQGEFVAQGHMGQRIYVNMESNVVAVFLSVTPSRPLRNFQVDLIREIDASLERGHPTGSSGRDRSAQKPQASTCGPERLEIANRSQYMRGVPVAQDRIVTDGLAWARDYEQVLWSHQNVSKILRVDPISRGQGPVSELPYGDCTLATASFAGKNGEPAPLKEILASIGTDGFILVHQGAILAELYYNGFAPDARHQLNSVSKSFVGLLAGIAHAEGRLDLEQPIGDVLPELAGAGVANAGLQHALDMAVGVETLMSWDDPRSYRLLNFMAGGFQRRFDEFPYRNTLELAATVPAHGEHGSNFFYSPVNTEIVAWWISRAYRRNWQEVLAEKLWSRLGAERDAIVIVDPAGHGFATAGIGAALRDLARLGLMIEGDGHFFDRQIVPRSWIRRTIAGNDGVRQAMNNEEERARFGPAVFYHNQFRVANSSEGELLASGGLGQMIYVNQRHDLVAVYLATTFDDADRAHQVNLLRQIRDRLAGS
;
A
#
# COMPACT_ATOMS: atom_id res chain seq x y z
N MET A 1 35.10 -17.68 -31.57
CA MET A 1 36.45 -18.27 -31.80
C MET A 1 36.85 -19.00 -30.54
N THR A 2 37.31 -20.25 -30.46
CA THR A 2 37.32 -21.43 -31.34
C THR A 2 37.81 -22.56 -30.42
N GLY A 3 37.14 -23.71 -30.46
CA GLY A 3 37.58 -24.92 -29.72
C GLY A 3 36.68 -26.12 -30.01
N ARG A 4 36.68 -26.58 -31.27
CA ARG A 4 36.04 -27.81 -31.80
C ARG A 4 36.80 -29.07 -31.31
N LEU A 5 36.14 -30.13 -30.82
CA LEU A 5 35.48 -31.28 -31.51
C LEU A 5 36.40 -32.23 -32.33
N ALA A 6 36.40 -33.51 -31.94
CA ALA A 6 36.51 -34.74 -32.77
C ALA A 6 36.13 -35.94 -31.84
N ALA A 7 35.16 -36.83 -32.04
CA ALA A 7 34.59 -37.60 -33.16
C ALA A 7 35.38 -38.85 -33.59
N ALA A 8 34.82 -40.05 -33.28
CA ALA A 8 34.91 -41.33 -34.03
C ALA A 8 34.15 -42.43 -33.24
N ARG A 9 33.47 -43.48 -33.74
CA ARG A 9 32.98 -44.04 -35.03
C ARG A 9 32.08 -45.24 -34.60
N TYR A 10 30.81 -45.36 -34.98
CA TYR A 10 30.21 -46.10 -36.12
C TYR A 10 30.50 -47.61 -36.30
N GLY A 11 29.41 -48.41 -36.39
CA GLY A 11 29.30 -49.72 -37.06
C GLY A 11 28.38 -50.71 -36.31
N LYS A 12 27.06 -50.82 -36.65
CA LYS A 12 26.43 -51.76 -37.63
C LYS A 12 26.23 -53.20 -37.07
N ASP A 13 25.17 -53.97 -37.28
CA ASP A 13 24.06 -53.97 -38.26
C ASP A 13 22.97 -55.01 -37.83
N VAL A 14 21.68 -54.74 -38.18
CA VAL A 14 20.62 -55.66 -38.74
C VAL A 14 20.14 -56.87 -37.91
N GLY A 15 18.87 -57.29 -37.78
CA GLY A 15 17.52 -57.08 -38.38
C GLY A 15 16.62 -58.16 -37.70
N GLY A 16 15.28 -58.18 -37.65
CA GLY A 16 14.20 -57.75 -38.53
C GLY A 16 12.89 -58.51 -38.18
N GLY A 17 11.73 -57.85 -38.34
CA GLY A 17 10.44 -58.46 -38.75
C GLY A 17 9.31 -58.46 -37.70
N ALA A 18 8.30 -57.58 -37.77
CA ALA A 18 7.05 -57.65 -38.56
C ALA A 18 6.15 -58.87 -38.21
N ALA A 19 4.82 -58.83 -38.05
CA ALA A 19 3.77 -57.82 -37.96
C ALA A 19 2.42 -58.53 -37.66
N ARG A 20 1.39 -57.76 -37.25
CA ARG A 20 -0.08 -57.91 -37.44
C ARG A 20 -1.01 -58.44 -36.31
N ARG A 21 -1.99 -57.55 -36.00
CA ARG A 21 -3.47 -57.71 -35.86
C ARG A 21 -4.02 -58.65 -34.75
N ARG A 22 -5.23 -58.53 -34.22
CA ARG A 22 -6.25 -57.50 -33.87
C ARG A 22 -7.43 -58.32 -33.28
N LEU A 23 -8.24 -57.73 -32.37
CA LEU A 23 -9.61 -58.13 -31.92
C LEU A 23 -9.69 -59.33 -30.93
N GLY A 24 -10.56 -59.41 -29.92
CA GLY A 24 -11.69 -58.59 -29.43
C GLY A 24 -12.68 -59.46 -28.62
N GLY A 25 -13.54 -58.85 -27.76
CA GLY A 25 -14.72 -59.48 -27.10
C GLY A 25 -14.58 -59.58 -25.56
N ARG A 26 -15.35 -58.98 -24.63
CA ARG A 26 -16.76 -58.51 -24.43
C ARG A 26 -17.59 -59.47 -23.56
N THR A 27 -18.47 -58.88 -22.73
CA THR A 27 -19.63 -59.42 -21.93
C THR A 27 -19.30 -59.77 -20.46
N SER A 28 -20.16 -59.52 -19.44
CA SER A 28 -21.62 -59.66 -19.34
C SER A 28 -22.23 -58.99 -18.07
N ARG A 29 -23.55 -58.69 -18.12
CA ARG A 29 -24.55 -58.44 -17.03
C ARG A 29 -25.07 -59.78 -16.47
N PRO A 30 -25.75 -59.92 -15.29
CA PRO A 30 -27.23 -59.69 -15.11
C PRO A 30 -27.72 -59.53 -13.63
N PRO A 31 -28.96 -59.86 -13.18
CA PRO A 31 -30.35 -59.47 -13.58
C PRO A 31 -31.18 -58.85 -12.39
N GLY A 32 -32.51 -58.63 -12.55
CA GLY A 32 -33.38 -57.94 -11.56
C GLY A 32 -34.68 -58.64 -11.09
N ARG A 33 -35.48 -57.84 -10.35
CA ARG A 33 -36.93 -57.89 -9.95
C ARG A 33 -37.49 -59.03 -9.06
N ARG A 34 -38.21 -58.64 -7.98
CA ARG A 34 -39.64 -58.96 -7.69
C ARG A 34 -40.20 -58.21 -6.46
N ASP A 35 -41.49 -57.89 -6.55
CA ASP A 35 -42.36 -57.07 -5.66
C ASP A 35 -42.97 -57.82 -4.45
N ALA A 36 -43.36 -57.10 -3.37
CA ALA A 36 -44.69 -57.16 -2.71
C ALA A 36 -44.80 -56.25 -1.44
N PHE A 37 -45.92 -55.51 -1.38
CA PHE A 37 -46.48 -54.50 -0.42
C PHE A 37 -47.21 -55.11 0.82
N PRO A 38 -48.00 -54.42 1.72
CA PRO A 38 -48.40 -52.99 1.96
C PRO A 38 -48.50 -52.60 3.50
N PRO A 39 -49.36 -51.68 4.04
CA PRO A 39 -49.91 -50.37 3.59
C PRO A 39 -49.84 -49.22 4.65
N GLY A 40 -50.11 -47.99 4.18
CA GLY A 40 -50.77 -46.90 4.94
C GLY A 40 -50.24 -45.51 4.54
N SER A 41 -51.00 -44.48 4.21
CA SER A 41 -52.44 -44.25 4.08
C SER A 41 -52.68 -42.98 3.21
N THR A 42 -53.69 -43.07 2.36
CA THR A 42 -54.66 -42.07 1.88
C THR A 42 -54.25 -40.68 1.36
N LEU A 43 -54.66 -40.46 0.09
CA LEU A 43 -54.68 -39.27 -0.74
C LEU A 43 -55.92 -38.38 -0.48
N VAL A 44 -55.76 -37.05 -0.48
CA VAL A 44 -56.84 -36.10 -0.83
C VAL A 44 -56.25 -34.98 -1.70
N LEU A 45 -56.89 -34.75 -2.86
CA LEU A 45 -56.69 -33.62 -3.79
C LEU A 45 -56.91 -32.26 -3.11
N LEU A 46 -56.13 -31.24 -3.47
CA LEU A 46 -56.64 -29.88 -3.70
C LEU A 46 -55.58 -28.97 -4.36
N THR A 47 -55.98 -28.41 -5.51
CA THR A 47 -55.70 -27.05 -6.01
C THR A 47 -54.29 -26.47 -5.82
N ALA A 48 -53.57 -26.36 -6.94
CA ALA A 48 -52.40 -25.52 -7.10
C ALA A 48 -52.71 -24.07 -6.71
N THR A 49 -52.26 -23.68 -5.52
CA THR A 49 -52.16 -22.29 -5.09
C THR A 49 -50.69 -22.04 -4.85
N MET A 50 -50.07 -21.21 -5.70
CA MET A 50 -48.70 -20.73 -5.51
C MET A 50 -48.65 -19.97 -4.17
N PHE A 51 -48.11 -20.61 -3.13
CA PHE A 51 -47.56 -19.88 -2.00
C PHE A 51 -46.16 -19.44 -2.38
N ALA A 52 -46.03 -18.14 -2.68
CA ALA A 52 -44.76 -17.45 -2.68
C ALA A 52 -44.13 -17.61 -1.29
N ILE A 53 -43.10 -18.45 -1.20
CA ILE A 53 -42.13 -18.34 -0.13
C ILE A 53 -41.40 -17.04 -0.45
N ALA A 54 -41.75 -15.97 0.26
CA ALA A 54 -40.94 -14.79 0.34
C ALA A 54 -39.57 -15.24 0.89
N ALA A 55 -38.62 -15.47 -0.02
CA ALA A 55 -37.23 -15.28 0.32
C ALA A 55 -37.16 -13.85 0.87
N CYS A 56 -36.89 -13.71 2.16
CA CYS A 56 -36.33 -12.45 2.65
C CYS A 56 -35.01 -12.29 1.91
N GLU A 57 -35.05 -11.62 0.76
CA GLU A 57 -33.91 -10.89 0.24
C GLU A 57 -33.50 -9.94 1.36
N VAL A 58 -32.48 -10.35 2.11
CA VAL A 58 -31.69 -9.43 2.90
C VAL A 58 -31.28 -8.32 1.95
N PRO A 59 -31.60 -7.04 2.24
CA PRO A 59 -31.18 -5.95 1.38
C PRO A 59 -29.67 -6.06 1.22
N ARG A 60 -29.19 -6.17 -0.01
CA ARG A 60 -27.80 -5.85 -0.32
C ARG A 60 -27.66 -4.35 -0.05
N GLU A 61 -27.47 -3.98 1.22
CA GLU A 61 -27.12 -2.63 1.56
C GLU A 61 -25.72 -2.37 1.03
N ASN A 62 -25.72 -1.48 0.03
CA ASN A 62 -24.61 -1.12 -0.79
C ASN A 62 -23.49 -0.56 0.10
N LEU A 63 -22.27 -1.11 -0.04
CA LEU A 63 -21.05 -0.28 0.01
C LEU A 63 -21.36 1.02 -0.74
N PRO A 64 -20.88 2.22 -0.35
CA PRO A 64 -21.06 3.40 -1.21
C PRO A 64 -20.51 3.03 -2.59
N ALA A 65 -21.43 2.74 -3.51
CA ALA A 65 -21.08 2.27 -4.82
C ALA A 65 -20.44 3.47 -5.49
N ASP A 66 -19.41 3.23 -6.30
CA ASP A 66 -19.00 4.25 -7.24
C ASP A 66 -20.26 4.78 -7.95
N PRO A 67 -20.37 6.09 -8.17
CA PRO A 67 -21.53 6.64 -8.85
C PRO A 67 -21.83 5.81 -10.10
N PRO A 68 -23.10 5.53 -10.43
CA PRO A 68 -23.49 4.52 -11.43
C PRO A 68 -23.01 4.76 -12.88
N TYR A 69 -22.23 5.83 -13.11
CA TYR A 69 -21.61 6.21 -14.39
C TYR A 69 -20.07 6.20 -14.34
N VAL A 70 -19.45 5.74 -13.24
CA VAL A 70 -18.03 5.40 -13.22
C VAL A 70 -17.85 4.04 -13.89
N ILE A 71 -17.01 3.98 -14.91
CA ILE A 71 -16.69 2.72 -15.61
C ILE A 71 -15.36 2.19 -15.09
N VAL A 72 -15.32 0.92 -14.68
CA VAL A 72 -14.10 0.24 -14.18
C VAL A 72 -13.91 -1.08 -14.93
N GLU A 73 -12.89 -1.16 -15.78
CA GLU A 73 -12.43 -2.43 -16.35
C GLU A 73 -11.35 -3.06 -15.46
N ARG A 74 -11.67 -4.20 -14.85
CA ARG A 74 -10.90 -4.79 -13.72
C ARG A 74 -9.75 -5.71 -14.14
N GLU A 75 -9.60 -6.04 -15.41
CA GLU A 75 -8.54 -6.95 -15.88
C GLU A 75 -7.31 -6.16 -16.33
N TYR A 76 -6.14 -6.62 -15.87
CA TYR A 76 -4.85 -6.15 -16.40
C TYR A 76 -4.72 -6.55 -17.87
N GLN A 77 -4.13 -5.67 -18.66
CA GLN A 77 -3.83 -5.88 -20.08
C GLN A 77 -2.39 -6.37 -20.29
N THR A 78 -1.85 -7.13 -19.33
CA THR A 78 -0.49 -7.66 -19.30
C THR A 78 -0.45 -9.02 -18.61
N ASP A 79 0.53 -9.86 -18.98
CA ASP A 79 0.79 -11.16 -18.35
C ASP A 79 1.91 -11.08 -17.29
N TYR A 80 2.58 -9.93 -17.17
CA TYR A 80 3.54 -9.67 -16.10
C TYR A 80 2.86 -9.75 -14.72
N MET A 81 3.57 -10.36 -13.78
CA MET A 81 3.08 -10.65 -12.43
C MET A 81 1.80 -11.50 -12.39
N GLY A 82 1.45 -12.16 -13.51
CA GLY A 82 0.37 -13.14 -13.58
C GLY A 82 0.82 -14.52 -13.11
N GLY A 83 -0.02 -15.18 -12.31
CA GLY A 83 0.25 -16.51 -11.74
C GLY A 83 0.46 -16.48 -10.22
N LEU A 84 0.45 -17.66 -9.58
CA LEU A 84 0.62 -17.82 -8.14
C LEU A 84 1.55 -19.01 -7.84
N PRO A 85 2.87 -18.82 -7.87
CA PRO A 85 3.60 -17.56 -8.14
C PRO A 85 3.72 -17.22 -9.64
N PRO A 86 4.07 -15.97 -10.01
CA PRO A 86 4.40 -15.62 -11.39
C PRO A 86 5.65 -16.36 -11.92
N PRO A 87 5.72 -16.67 -13.23
CA PRO A 87 6.92 -17.20 -13.87
C PRO A 87 8.13 -16.24 -13.75
N PRO A 88 9.38 -16.75 -13.68
CA PRO A 88 10.58 -15.91 -13.55
C PRO A 88 10.73 -14.82 -14.62
N ASP A 89 10.43 -15.14 -15.88
CA ASP A 89 10.52 -14.23 -17.03
C ASP A 89 9.39 -13.18 -17.07
N ARG A 90 8.42 -13.31 -16.16
CA ARG A 90 7.25 -12.43 -16.01
C ARG A 90 7.26 -11.65 -14.70
N LEU A 91 8.38 -11.63 -13.99
CA LEU A 91 8.56 -10.74 -12.85
C LEU A 91 8.84 -9.31 -13.30
N VAL A 92 8.34 -8.36 -12.52
CA VAL A 92 8.70 -6.94 -12.61
C VAL A 92 9.58 -6.64 -11.41
N ASP A 93 10.85 -6.32 -11.67
CA ASP A 93 11.82 -6.00 -10.62
C ASP A 93 12.11 -4.49 -10.59
N SER A 94 13.00 -4.09 -9.68
CA SER A 94 13.45 -2.70 -9.53
C SER A 94 14.56 -2.31 -10.52
N ASP A 95 14.75 -3.08 -11.61
CA ASP A 95 15.46 -2.59 -12.79
C ASP A 95 14.63 -1.47 -13.44
N HIS A 96 15.26 -0.44 -14.02
CA HIS A 96 14.52 0.72 -14.52
C HIS A 96 13.50 0.37 -15.64
N SER A 97 13.50 -0.89 -16.11
CA SER A 97 12.54 -1.38 -17.10
C SER A 97 11.08 -1.31 -16.61
N TRP A 98 10.81 -1.34 -15.29
CA TRP A 98 9.46 -1.15 -14.77
C TRP A 98 8.85 0.19 -15.22
N ALA A 99 9.68 1.21 -15.46
CA ALA A 99 9.28 2.56 -15.88
C ALA A 99 9.28 2.76 -17.40
N LEU A 100 10.10 1.99 -18.12
CA LEU A 100 10.44 2.22 -19.53
C LEU A 100 9.75 1.24 -20.49
N ASP A 101 9.49 0.01 -20.04
CA ASP A 101 8.76 -1.00 -20.81
C ASP A 101 7.25 -0.81 -20.61
N PRO A 102 6.49 -0.47 -21.67
CA PRO A 102 5.05 -0.26 -21.55
C PRO A 102 4.29 -1.50 -21.08
N ASP A 103 4.73 -2.72 -21.41
CA ASP A 103 4.02 -3.94 -21.01
C ASP A 103 4.22 -4.24 -19.52
N LYS A 104 5.39 -3.90 -18.95
CA LYS A 104 5.60 -3.88 -17.49
C LYS A 104 4.84 -2.71 -16.85
N GLY A 105 4.82 -1.55 -17.50
CA GLY A 105 4.15 -0.31 -17.08
C GLY A 105 2.67 -0.50 -16.70
N LYS A 106 1.95 -1.33 -17.47
CA LYS A 106 0.54 -1.70 -17.23
C LYS A 106 0.29 -2.29 -15.85
N TRP A 107 1.29 -2.93 -15.25
CA TRP A 107 1.22 -3.41 -13.86
C TRP A 107 1.98 -2.49 -12.90
N SER A 108 3.20 -2.08 -13.23
CA SER A 108 4.11 -1.41 -12.30
C SER A 108 3.62 -0.03 -11.85
N PHE A 109 2.95 0.74 -12.71
CA PHE A 109 2.58 2.13 -12.40
C PHE A 109 1.55 2.25 -11.30
N GLN A 110 0.77 1.18 -11.07
CA GLN A 110 -0.21 1.06 -10.01
C GLN A 110 0.24 0.15 -8.84
N ASN A 111 1.49 -0.33 -8.87
CA ASN A 111 2.06 -1.25 -7.88
C ASN A 111 3.48 -0.85 -7.43
N ILE A 112 3.84 0.43 -7.50
CA ILE A 112 5.23 0.88 -7.30
C ILE A 112 5.84 0.50 -5.95
N SER A 113 5.03 0.49 -4.88
CA SER A 113 5.48 0.10 -3.53
C SER A 113 5.86 -1.38 -3.42
N LYS A 114 5.40 -2.22 -4.36
CA LYS A 114 5.81 -3.64 -4.47
C LYS A 114 7.17 -3.80 -5.15
N ILE A 115 7.69 -2.73 -5.75
CA ILE A 115 8.93 -2.73 -6.55
C ILE A 115 10.03 -1.95 -5.81
N LEU A 116 9.68 -0.77 -5.27
CA LEU A 116 10.60 0.17 -4.65
C LEU A 116 10.15 0.54 -3.23
N PRO A 117 11.09 0.88 -2.32
CA PRO A 117 10.75 1.51 -1.05
C PRO A 117 9.97 2.82 -1.23
N THR A 118 8.95 3.02 -0.41
CA THR A 118 8.05 4.19 -0.48
C THR A 118 7.67 4.70 0.91
N GLU A 119 7.43 5.99 1.01
CA GLU A 119 6.79 6.61 2.16
C GLU A 119 5.32 6.94 1.87
N PHE A 120 4.46 6.77 2.86
CA PHE A 120 3.09 7.30 2.82
C PHE A 120 3.08 8.79 3.13
N VAL A 121 2.50 9.57 2.23
CA VAL A 121 2.27 11.00 2.42
C VAL A 121 0.85 11.16 2.98
N SER A 122 0.75 11.40 4.29
CA SER A 122 -0.54 11.37 5.00
C SER A 122 -1.54 12.40 4.48
N ARG A 123 -2.79 11.96 4.26
CA ARG A 123 -3.93 12.87 4.01
C ARG A 123 -4.43 13.61 5.26
N GLY A 124 -3.80 13.40 6.41
CA GLY A 124 -4.25 13.92 7.70
C GLY A 124 -5.58 13.31 8.17
N ALA A 125 -6.04 13.75 9.35
CA ALA A 125 -7.30 13.29 9.96
C ALA A 125 -8.54 14.09 9.53
N GLY A 126 -8.37 15.15 8.73
CA GLY A 126 -9.47 16.00 8.26
C GLY A 126 -10.44 15.25 7.33
N PRO A 127 -11.68 15.74 7.16
CA PRO A 127 -12.67 15.08 6.32
C PRO A 127 -12.26 15.06 4.84
N VAL A 128 -12.75 14.07 4.11
CA VAL A 128 -12.62 14.00 2.65
C VAL A 128 -13.51 15.08 2.02
N LEU A 129 -12.97 15.83 1.04
CA LEU A 129 -13.76 16.71 0.19
C LEU A 129 -14.52 15.88 -0.85
N PRO A 130 -15.86 15.79 -0.81
CA PRO A 130 -16.61 15.05 -1.80
C PRO A 130 -16.56 15.77 -3.16
N LEU A 131 -16.28 15.04 -4.24
CA LEU A 131 -16.44 15.57 -5.58
C LEU A 131 -17.91 15.53 -6.00
N ALA A 132 -18.41 16.64 -6.54
CA ALA A 132 -19.75 16.70 -7.12
C ALA A 132 -19.72 16.05 -8.51
N TYR A 133 -20.79 15.34 -8.87
CA TYR A 133 -20.88 14.66 -10.16
C TYR A 133 -22.18 14.99 -10.90
N GLU A 134 -22.11 15.01 -12.22
CA GLU A 134 -23.25 15.23 -13.11
C GLU A 134 -23.23 14.22 -14.28
N ARG A 135 -24.39 13.61 -14.55
CA ARG A 135 -24.53 12.59 -15.59
C ARG A 135 -24.73 13.25 -16.95
N THR A 136 -23.69 13.23 -17.78
CA THR A 136 -23.69 13.85 -19.13
C THR A 136 -23.69 12.85 -20.29
N GLY A 137 -23.35 11.58 -20.04
CA GLY A 137 -23.09 10.60 -21.10
C GLY A 137 -21.85 10.91 -21.94
N LEU A 138 -20.97 11.81 -21.47
CA LEU A 138 -19.80 12.31 -22.19
C LEU A 138 -18.88 11.19 -22.69
N LEU A 139 -18.71 10.14 -21.89
CA LEU A 139 -17.89 8.96 -22.25
C LEU A 139 -18.39 8.23 -23.51
N GLN A 140 -19.68 8.31 -23.82
CA GLN A 140 -20.30 7.67 -24.97
C GLN A 140 -20.39 8.59 -26.19
N GLN A 141 -20.14 9.89 -26.02
CA GLN A 141 -20.23 10.86 -27.11
C GLN A 141 -19.04 10.73 -28.07
N PRO A 142 -19.25 10.95 -29.39
CA PRO A 142 -18.20 10.84 -30.37
C PRO A 142 -17.29 12.08 -30.38
N PHE A 143 -15.99 11.89 -30.21
CA PHE A 143 -14.95 12.92 -30.36
C PHE A 143 -14.02 12.55 -31.51
N MET A 144 -13.20 13.50 -31.97
CA MET A 144 -12.12 13.19 -32.90
C MET A 144 -11.12 12.24 -32.23
N ALA A 145 -10.70 11.20 -32.94
CA ALA A 145 -9.67 10.27 -32.51
C ALA A 145 -8.33 10.59 -33.19
N PRO A 146 -7.19 10.07 -32.68
CA PRO A 146 -5.87 10.32 -33.27
C PRO A 146 -5.74 9.94 -34.75
N ASP A 147 -6.55 8.97 -35.23
CA ASP A 147 -6.60 8.52 -36.62
C ASP A 147 -7.55 9.35 -37.50
N SER A 148 -8.02 10.50 -36.99
CA SER A 148 -8.99 11.40 -37.64
C SER A 148 -10.38 10.80 -37.87
N THR A 149 -10.72 9.69 -37.20
CA THR A 149 -12.09 9.15 -37.15
C THR A 149 -12.86 9.71 -35.96
N ARG A 150 -14.19 9.61 -35.96
CA ARG A 150 -15.00 9.90 -34.75
C ARG A 150 -15.29 8.62 -33.99
N ALA A 151 -14.98 8.59 -32.70
CA ALA A 151 -15.23 7.45 -31.83
C ALA A 151 -15.70 7.91 -30.44
N PRO A 152 -16.41 7.06 -29.68
CA PRO A 152 -16.76 7.36 -28.29
C PRO A 152 -15.52 7.72 -27.46
N LEU A 153 -15.61 8.74 -26.60
CA LEU A 153 -14.50 9.19 -25.74
C LEU A 153 -13.86 8.03 -24.97
N GLN A 154 -14.68 7.15 -24.38
CA GLN A 154 -14.19 5.98 -23.65
C GLN A 154 -13.26 5.10 -24.51
N ARG A 155 -13.62 4.88 -25.79
CA ARG A 155 -12.81 4.07 -26.70
C ARG A 155 -11.49 4.78 -27.04
N ILE A 156 -11.54 6.08 -27.31
CA ILE A 156 -10.34 6.89 -27.58
C ILE A 156 -9.36 6.79 -26.42
N LEU A 157 -9.83 6.97 -25.18
CA LEU A 157 -9.01 6.88 -23.97
C LEU A 157 -8.36 5.49 -23.83
N LYS A 158 -9.14 4.43 -24.04
CA LYS A 158 -8.66 3.05 -23.98
C LYS A 158 -7.59 2.77 -25.03
N ASP A 159 -7.84 3.15 -26.28
CA ASP A 159 -6.92 2.92 -27.41
C ASP A 159 -5.62 3.74 -27.26
N MET A 160 -5.66 4.83 -26.48
CA MET A 160 -4.47 5.62 -26.11
C MET A 160 -3.63 5.01 -24.97
N GLY A 161 -4.10 3.94 -24.31
CA GLY A 161 -3.41 3.36 -23.15
C GLY A 161 -3.60 4.17 -21.86
N VAL A 162 -4.76 4.82 -21.70
CA VAL A 162 -5.12 5.48 -20.44
C VAL A 162 -5.56 4.43 -19.42
N ASP A 163 -5.05 4.52 -18.20
CA ASP A 163 -5.47 3.70 -17.06
C ASP A 163 -6.58 4.40 -16.25
N GLY A 164 -6.53 5.73 -16.13
CA GLY A 164 -7.54 6.52 -15.44
C GLY A 164 -7.71 7.91 -16.07
N PHE A 165 -8.97 8.33 -16.24
CA PHE A 165 -9.32 9.66 -16.73
C PHE A 165 -10.46 10.26 -15.93
N ILE A 166 -10.30 11.51 -15.51
CA ILE A 166 -11.37 12.31 -14.89
C ILE A 166 -11.38 13.70 -15.50
N PHE A 167 -12.57 14.22 -15.80
CA PHE A 167 -12.79 15.55 -16.34
C PHE A 167 -13.83 16.29 -15.52
N LEU A 168 -13.46 17.49 -15.07
CA LEU A 168 -14.28 18.40 -14.29
C LEU A 168 -14.45 19.71 -15.05
N LYS A 169 -15.66 20.26 -14.98
CA LYS A 169 -16.02 21.59 -15.46
C LYS A 169 -16.83 22.28 -14.35
N ASP A 170 -16.46 23.50 -13.99
CA ASP A 170 -17.10 24.26 -12.90
C ASP A 170 -17.10 23.51 -11.55
N GLY A 171 -16.02 22.78 -11.27
CA GLY A 171 -15.89 21.95 -10.06
C GLY A 171 -16.77 20.69 -10.02
N VAL A 172 -17.45 20.34 -11.12
CA VAL A 172 -18.32 19.17 -11.23
C VAL A 172 -17.70 18.13 -12.14
N VAL A 173 -17.60 16.88 -11.69
CA VAL A 173 -17.13 15.74 -12.48
C VAL A 173 -18.16 15.39 -13.54
N ARG A 174 -17.75 15.43 -14.81
CA ARG A 174 -18.58 15.15 -15.99
C ARG A 174 -18.22 13.83 -16.66
N ALA A 175 -17.00 13.32 -16.46
CA ALA A 175 -16.57 12.00 -16.89
C ALA A 175 -15.52 11.44 -15.92
N GLU A 176 -15.61 10.14 -15.63
CA GLU A 176 -14.63 9.38 -14.86
C GLU A 176 -14.60 7.93 -15.36
N VAL A 177 -13.42 7.43 -15.71
CA VAL A 177 -13.24 6.06 -16.21
C VAL A 177 -11.89 5.47 -15.81
N TYR A 178 -11.89 4.16 -15.57
CA TYR A 178 -10.73 3.35 -15.19
C TYR A 178 -10.61 2.12 -16.11
N PHE A 179 -9.37 1.81 -16.49
CA PHE A 179 -9.00 0.69 -17.37
C PHE A 179 -7.87 -0.15 -16.74
N ASN A 180 -7.54 -1.28 -17.38
CA ASN A 180 -6.30 -2.04 -17.11
C ASN A 180 -6.14 -2.44 -15.62
N GLY A 181 -7.23 -2.85 -14.96
CA GLY A 181 -7.20 -3.25 -13.55
C GLY A 181 -7.03 -2.10 -12.55
N PHE A 182 -6.85 -0.86 -13.02
CA PHE A 182 -6.83 0.33 -12.20
C PHE A 182 -8.24 0.65 -11.68
N GLY A 183 -8.32 1.32 -10.54
CA GLY A 183 -9.60 1.62 -9.90
C GLY A 183 -9.51 2.82 -8.95
N PRO A 184 -10.65 3.29 -8.44
CA PRO A 184 -10.77 4.58 -7.75
C PRO A 184 -9.92 4.69 -6.48
N GLY A 185 -9.75 3.58 -5.74
CA GLY A 185 -8.91 3.53 -4.54
C GLY A 185 -7.45 3.16 -4.77
N ARG A 186 -7.03 2.96 -6.04
CA ARG A 186 -5.65 2.60 -6.36
C ARG A 186 -4.85 3.85 -6.65
N ARG A 187 -3.57 3.81 -6.26
CA ARG A 187 -2.60 4.87 -6.55
C ARG A 187 -1.92 4.57 -7.88
N HIS A 188 -1.56 5.62 -8.60
CA HIS A 188 -0.79 5.52 -9.84
C HIS A 188 0.37 6.51 -9.78
N ILE A 189 1.54 6.11 -10.27
CA ILE A 189 2.70 6.99 -10.32
C ILE A 189 2.47 8.17 -11.28
N GLY A 190 2.71 9.38 -10.80
CA GLY A 190 2.55 10.62 -11.57
C GLY A 190 3.78 10.99 -12.40
N PHE A 191 4.91 10.32 -12.19
CA PHE A 191 6.21 10.72 -12.72
C PHE A 191 6.45 12.22 -12.52
N SER A 192 6.87 12.96 -13.55
CA SER A 192 7.18 14.39 -13.44
C SER A 192 6.01 15.33 -13.07
N VAL A 193 4.78 14.83 -12.88
CA VAL A 193 3.77 15.58 -12.12
C VAL A 193 4.31 15.96 -10.72
N THR A 194 5.18 15.14 -10.12
CA THR A 194 5.84 15.42 -8.83
C THR A 194 6.56 16.78 -8.82
N LYS A 195 7.16 17.22 -9.94
CA LYS A 195 7.85 18.51 -10.01
C LYS A 195 6.93 19.68 -9.69
N SER A 196 5.71 19.63 -10.19
CA SER A 196 4.71 20.67 -9.94
C SER A 196 4.24 20.67 -8.48
N LEU A 197 4.28 19.53 -7.80
CA LEU A 197 4.02 19.43 -6.36
C LEU A 197 5.14 20.10 -5.54
N VAL A 198 6.40 19.78 -5.88
CA VAL A 198 7.60 20.40 -5.28
C VAL A 198 7.61 21.91 -5.54
N GLY A 199 7.32 22.33 -6.77
CA GLY A 199 7.21 23.74 -7.14
C GLY A 199 6.11 24.46 -6.34
N SER A 200 4.96 23.83 -6.14
CA SER A 200 3.87 24.42 -5.34
C SER A 200 4.28 24.61 -3.87
N LEU A 201 4.98 23.64 -3.28
CA LEU A 201 5.52 23.80 -1.93
C LEU A 201 6.60 24.89 -1.86
N MET A 202 7.46 25.00 -2.87
CA MET A 202 8.42 26.09 -2.98
C MET A 202 7.72 27.46 -3.06
N GLY A 203 6.60 27.54 -3.79
CA GLY A 203 5.77 28.75 -3.85
C GLY A 203 5.28 29.23 -2.49
N ILE A 204 4.91 28.31 -1.59
CA ILE A 204 4.57 28.64 -0.19
C ILE A 204 5.79 29.26 0.52
N LEU A 205 6.97 28.64 0.42
CA LEU A 205 8.18 29.14 1.09
C LEU A 205 8.64 30.50 0.56
N ILE A 206 8.44 30.76 -0.73
CA ILE A 206 8.72 32.06 -1.36
C ILE A 206 7.76 33.12 -0.82
N HIS A 207 6.46 32.81 -0.76
CA HIS A 207 5.47 33.72 -0.21
C HIS A 207 5.68 34.00 1.28
N GLU A 208 6.15 33.02 2.05
CA GLU A 208 6.58 33.18 3.44
C GLU A 208 7.86 34.02 3.61
N GLY A 209 8.52 34.42 2.51
CA GLY A 209 9.78 35.16 2.53
C GLY A 209 10.99 34.34 2.98
N ARG A 210 10.86 33.01 3.02
CA ARG A 210 11.94 32.08 3.41
C ARG A 210 12.84 31.69 2.25
N VAL A 211 12.36 31.89 1.02
CA VAL A 211 13.12 31.69 -0.21
C VAL A 211 13.00 32.93 -1.09
N ASP A 212 14.14 33.42 -1.58
CA ASP A 212 14.24 34.52 -2.52
C ASP A 212 14.60 33.95 -3.90
N LEU A 213 13.80 34.29 -4.90
CA LEU A 213 13.96 33.87 -6.29
C LEU A 213 15.30 34.30 -6.91
N ALA A 214 15.88 35.40 -6.44
CA ALA A 214 17.13 35.95 -6.93
C ALA A 214 18.37 35.33 -6.27
N GLN A 215 18.21 34.68 -5.11
CA GLN A 215 19.31 34.01 -4.43
C GLN A 215 19.76 32.77 -5.20
N THR A 216 21.03 32.42 -5.03
CA THR A 216 21.65 31.26 -5.64
C THR A 216 21.32 29.96 -4.90
N VAL A 217 21.49 28.83 -5.56
CA VAL A 217 21.33 27.51 -4.93
C VAL A 217 22.32 27.35 -3.76
N GLU A 218 23.57 27.75 -3.92
CA GLU A 218 24.61 27.63 -2.88
C GLU A 218 24.28 28.41 -1.60
N HIS A 219 23.45 29.46 -1.69
CA HIS A 219 22.98 30.19 -0.52
C HIS A 219 22.20 29.29 0.45
N TYR A 220 21.37 28.40 -0.10
CA TYR A 220 20.54 27.48 0.67
C TYR A 220 21.19 26.11 0.89
N LEU A 221 22.00 25.67 -0.08
CA LEU A 221 22.74 24.41 -0.07
C LEU A 221 24.23 24.67 -0.37
N PRO A 222 25.02 25.12 0.61
CA PRO A 222 26.45 25.38 0.43
C PRO A 222 27.23 24.18 -0.12
N GLU A 223 26.73 22.96 0.12
CA GLU A 223 27.29 21.72 -0.43
C GLU A 223 27.31 21.70 -1.96
N LEU A 224 26.40 22.43 -2.62
CA LEU A 224 26.32 22.50 -4.08
C LEU A 224 27.13 23.66 -4.69
N ALA A 225 27.87 24.44 -3.90
CA ALA A 225 28.72 25.53 -4.40
C ALA A 225 29.76 25.05 -5.43
N VAL A 226 30.23 23.81 -5.29
CA VAL A 226 31.19 23.19 -6.22
C VAL A 226 30.56 22.65 -7.51
N SER A 227 29.23 22.55 -7.55
CA SER A 227 28.49 21.96 -8.66
C SER A 227 28.11 22.98 -9.72
N GLY A 228 27.67 22.50 -10.87
CA GLY A 228 27.07 23.30 -11.92
C GLY A 228 25.72 23.93 -11.57
N TYR A 229 25.14 23.60 -10.41
CA TYR A 229 23.94 24.25 -9.90
C TYR A 229 24.24 25.38 -8.92
N GLY A 230 25.45 25.44 -8.34
CA GLY A 230 25.75 26.30 -7.19
C GLY A 230 25.40 27.76 -7.39
N ASP A 231 25.79 28.32 -8.54
CA ASP A 231 25.57 29.73 -8.89
C ASP A 231 24.31 29.97 -9.73
N ALA A 232 23.44 28.95 -9.92
CA ALA A 232 22.12 29.13 -10.49
C ALA A 232 21.20 29.81 -9.47
N THR A 233 20.32 30.70 -9.93
CA THR A 233 19.29 31.29 -9.06
C THR A 233 18.13 30.31 -8.86
N ILE A 234 17.38 30.48 -7.77
CA ILE A 234 16.16 29.70 -7.53
C ILE A 234 15.15 29.86 -8.68
N ARG A 235 15.03 31.07 -9.23
CA ARG A 235 14.24 31.33 -10.44
C ARG A 235 14.68 30.45 -11.62
N GLN A 236 15.99 30.35 -11.88
CA GLN A 236 16.49 29.54 -12.99
C GLN A 236 16.26 28.03 -12.78
N ALA A 237 16.36 27.55 -11.54
CA ALA A 237 16.04 26.16 -11.20
C ALA A 237 14.54 25.85 -11.41
N LEU A 238 13.64 26.73 -10.93
CA LEU A 238 12.18 26.58 -11.10
C LEU A 238 11.74 26.58 -12.57
N ASP A 239 12.40 27.39 -13.39
CA ASP A 239 12.05 27.59 -14.80
C ASP A 239 12.77 26.64 -15.75
N MET A 240 13.58 25.72 -15.22
CA MET A 240 14.37 24.76 -16.01
C MET A 240 15.33 25.44 -16.98
N THR A 241 15.98 26.51 -16.55
CA THR A 241 16.96 27.27 -17.36
C THR A 241 18.38 27.19 -16.80
N THR A 242 18.69 26.13 -16.05
CA THR A 242 20.07 25.83 -15.65
C THR A 242 20.83 25.20 -16.81
N ASN A 243 22.11 25.53 -16.90
CA ASN A 243 22.99 25.14 -18.01
C ASN A 243 24.11 24.27 -17.47
N VAL A 244 23.81 22.97 -17.44
CA VAL A 244 24.61 21.93 -16.78
C VAL A 244 24.82 20.76 -17.74
N VAL A 245 25.88 19.99 -17.51
CA VAL A 245 26.12 18.76 -18.27
C VAL A 245 25.07 17.73 -17.87
N TRP A 246 24.17 17.40 -18.79
CA TRP A 246 23.07 16.46 -18.52
C TRP A 246 22.79 15.54 -19.71
N ASN A 247 23.23 14.29 -19.61
CA ASN A 247 22.89 13.22 -20.56
C ASN A 247 21.54 12.57 -20.20
N HIS A 248 20.62 12.53 -21.17
CA HIS A 248 19.29 11.90 -21.05
C HIS A 248 19.21 10.46 -21.59
N ASP A 249 20.32 9.87 -22.04
CA ASP A 249 20.36 8.49 -22.51
C ASP A 249 20.25 7.48 -21.35
N ARG A 250 19.04 6.96 -21.15
CA ARG A 250 18.73 5.97 -20.10
C ARG A 250 19.31 4.58 -20.37
N SER A 251 19.86 4.34 -21.55
CA SER A 251 20.58 3.09 -21.83
C SER A 251 22.04 3.14 -21.38
N ASP A 252 22.57 4.34 -21.15
CA ASP A 252 23.90 4.57 -20.62
C ASP A 252 23.86 4.61 -19.07
N PRO A 253 24.47 3.62 -18.39
CA PRO A 253 24.50 3.56 -16.93
C PRO A 253 25.35 4.67 -16.28
N THR A 254 26.07 5.47 -17.06
CA THR A 254 26.87 6.61 -16.59
C THR A 254 26.21 7.95 -16.87
N SER A 255 25.05 7.95 -17.56
CA SER A 255 24.29 9.17 -17.83
C SER A 255 23.77 9.82 -16.54
N GLN A 256 23.68 11.15 -16.53
CA GLN A 256 23.17 11.89 -15.38
C GLN A 256 21.73 11.51 -15.04
N VAL A 257 20.89 11.22 -16.04
CA VAL A 257 19.50 10.77 -15.78
C VAL A 257 19.46 9.43 -15.05
N ASP A 258 20.35 8.51 -15.37
CA ASP A 258 20.37 7.17 -14.79
C ASP A 258 20.98 7.18 -13.38
N LEU A 259 22.12 7.86 -13.22
CA LEU A 259 22.77 8.09 -11.92
C LEU A 259 21.82 8.80 -10.94
N ASN A 260 21.11 9.84 -11.38
CA ASN A 260 20.11 10.52 -10.56
C ASN A 260 18.99 9.57 -10.10
N SER A 261 18.52 8.70 -10.99
CA SER A 261 17.44 7.76 -10.68
C SER A 261 17.88 6.70 -9.66
N ARG A 262 19.13 6.19 -9.76
CA ARG A 262 19.71 5.30 -8.74
C ARG A 262 19.91 6.04 -7.42
N ALA A 263 20.51 7.22 -7.45
CA ALA A 263 20.76 8.06 -6.27
C ALA A 263 19.48 8.49 -5.54
N GLY A 264 18.35 8.56 -6.24
CA GLY A 264 17.02 8.85 -5.66
C GLY A 264 16.20 7.63 -5.24
N GLY A 265 16.73 6.42 -5.36
CA GLY A 265 15.99 5.19 -5.02
C GLY A 265 14.90 4.81 -6.02
N PHE A 266 14.92 5.40 -7.23
CA PHE A 266 13.96 5.15 -8.30
C PHE A 266 14.27 3.87 -9.12
N GLN A 267 15.43 3.28 -8.86
CA GLN A 267 15.88 1.98 -9.38
C GLN A 267 16.98 1.41 -8.46
N SER A 268 17.24 0.11 -8.57
CA SER A 268 18.26 -0.59 -7.78
C SER A 268 19.66 0.03 -7.90
N ARG A 269 20.41 -0.04 -6.80
CA ARG A 269 21.83 0.33 -6.74
C ARG A 269 22.68 -0.93 -6.69
N SER A 270 23.82 -0.91 -7.38
CA SER A 270 24.90 -1.87 -7.10
C SER A 270 25.55 -1.54 -5.76
N ALA A 271 26.24 -2.52 -5.16
CA ALA A 271 26.90 -2.32 -3.87
C ALA A 271 28.01 -1.26 -3.89
N ASP A 272 28.58 -1.00 -5.06
CA ASP A 272 29.65 -0.03 -5.33
C ASP A 272 29.13 1.31 -5.91
N PHE A 273 27.82 1.56 -5.89
CA PHE A 273 27.25 2.80 -6.41
C PHE A 273 27.82 4.01 -5.63
N PRO A 274 28.36 5.05 -6.33
CA PRO A 274 29.25 6.01 -5.70
C PRO A 274 28.55 7.13 -4.90
N PHE A 275 27.22 7.22 -4.96
CA PHE A 275 26.48 8.30 -4.31
C PHE A 275 25.50 7.75 -3.27
N ALA A 276 25.54 8.29 -2.05
CA ALA A 276 24.61 7.94 -0.99
C ALA A 276 23.19 8.41 -1.29
N ASN A 277 23.04 9.57 -1.92
CA ASN A 277 21.76 10.23 -2.21
C ASN A 277 21.87 11.19 -3.41
N THR A 278 20.75 11.82 -3.79
CA THR A 278 20.74 12.77 -4.92
C THR A 278 21.53 14.04 -4.64
N LEU A 279 21.65 14.51 -3.39
CA LEU A 279 22.47 15.69 -3.06
C LEU A 279 23.95 15.46 -3.39
N GLU A 280 24.49 14.31 -3.02
CA GLU A 280 25.88 13.94 -3.33
C GLU A 280 26.10 13.77 -4.84
N PHE A 281 25.15 13.15 -5.54
CA PHE A 281 25.19 13.08 -7.01
C PHE A 281 25.19 14.48 -7.65
N LEU A 282 24.36 15.40 -7.16
CA LEU A 282 24.29 16.76 -7.71
C LEU A 282 25.61 17.53 -7.55
N GLN A 283 26.41 17.24 -6.52
CA GLN A 283 27.74 17.82 -6.34
C GLN A 283 28.69 17.49 -7.51
N SER A 284 28.51 16.34 -8.17
CA SER A 284 29.35 15.91 -9.29
C SER A 284 28.89 16.43 -10.66
N VAL A 285 27.76 17.13 -10.74
CA VAL A 285 27.25 17.64 -12.02
C VAL A 285 27.99 18.92 -12.39
N GLU A 286 28.58 18.96 -13.59
CA GLU A 286 29.38 20.10 -14.05
C GLU A 286 28.52 21.19 -14.72
N LYS A 287 29.00 22.43 -14.63
CA LYS A 287 28.42 23.57 -15.37
C LYS A 287 28.77 23.47 -16.85
N ALA A 288 27.79 23.66 -17.73
CA ALA A 288 28.01 23.64 -19.18
C ALA A 288 28.06 25.03 -19.84
N GLY A 289 27.55 26.06 -19.16
CA GLY A 289 27.54 27.43 -19.68
C GLY A 289 26.76 28.38 -18.79
N THR A 290 26.36 29.54 -19.32
CA THR A 290 25.59 30.54 -18.56
C THR A 290 24.16 30.05 -18.32
N HIS A 291 23.66 30.22 -17.09
CA HIS A 291 22.27 29.94 -16.76
C HIS A 291 21.33 31.02 -17.31
N GLY A 292 20.11 30.64 -17.65
CA GLY A 292 19.07 31.53 -18.17
C GLY A 292 19.09 31.76 -19.68
N GLU A 293 20.13 31.31 -20.40
CA GLU A 293 20.23 31.52 -21.86
C GLU A 293 19.26 30.63 -22.67
N ALA A 294 19.03 29.39 -22.22
CA ALA A 294 18.12 28.45 -22.86
C ALA A 294 17.47 27.52 -21.83
N GLY A 295 16.29 27.00 -22.18
CA GLY A 295 15.61 25.98 -21.39
C GLY A 295 16.28 24.60 -21.57
N LEU A 296 16.60 23.95 -20.46
CA LEU A 296 17.09 22.58 -20.40
C LEU A 296 16.27 21.81 -19.35
N TYR A 297 15.38 20.93 -19.83
CA TYR A 297 14.57 20.10 -18.94
C TYR A 297 15.43 19.02 -18.27
N ASN A 298 15.90 19.28 -17.05
CA ASN A 298 16.72 18.37 -16.26
C ASN A 298 16.10 18.07 -14.88
N PRO A 299 16.04 16.80 -14.47
CA PRO A 299 15.66 16.38 -13.11
C PRO A 299 16.41 17.07 -11.97
N GLY A 300 17.70 17.37 -12.14
CA GLY A 300 18.55 17.86 -11.06
C GLY A 300 18.06 19.17 -10.45
N ASN A 301 17.48 20.07 -11.25
CA ASN A 301 16.81 21.28 -10.75
C ASN A 301 15.77 20.98 -9.65
N THR A 302 14.92 19.98 -9.87
CA THR A 302 13.85 19.67 -8.91
C THR A 302 14.40 18.96 -7.68
N GLU A 303 15.41 18.10 -7.83
CA GLU A 303 16.11 17.50 -6.68
C GLU A 303 16.76 18.59 -5.81
N THR A 304 17.46 19.55 -6.41
CA THR A 304 18.02 20.72 -5.71
C THR A 304 16.94 21.46 -4.91
N LEU A 305 15.79 21.76 -5.52
CA LEU A 305 14.68 22.44 -4.84
C LEU A 305 14.08 21.58 -3.72
N GLY A 306 13.98 20.26 -3.90
CA GLY A 306 13.55 19.33 -2.85
C GLY A 306 14.49 19.35 -1.64
N TRP A 307 15.81 19.39 -1.86
CA TRP A 307 16.80 19.52 -0.79
C TRP A 307 16.75 20.88 -0.10
N ILE A 308 16.52 21.98 -0.83
CA ILE A 308 16.31 23.32 -0.24
C ILE A 308 15.10 23.31 0.68
N ILE A 309 13.96 22.80 0.21
CA ILE A 309 12.75 22.68 1.04
C ILE A 309 13.06 21.86 2.30
N SER A 310 13.74 20.72 2.13
CA SER A 310 14.03 19.83 3.26
C SER A 310 14.95 20.49 4.30
N ARG A 311 15.95 21.24 3.84
CA ARG A 311 16.87 22.02 4.68
C ARG A 311 16.14 23.10 5.48
N LEU A 312 15.22 23.83 4.83
CA LEU A 312 14.48 24.91 5.46
C LEU A 312 13.40 24.42 6.42
N GLU A 313 12.79 23.27 6.14
CA GLU A 313 11.76 22.65 6.99
C GLU A 313 12.35 21.80 8.11
N GLY A 314 13.64 21.45 8.05
CA GLY A 314 14.31 20.59 9.03
C GLY A 314 13.87 19.12 8.98
N ARG A 315 13.18 18.73 7.91
CA ARG A 315 12.59 17.41 7.67
C ARG A 315 12.43 17.18 6.16
N ASN A 316 12.13 15.97 5.70
CA ASN A 316 12.07 15.72 4.27
C ASN A 316 10.91 16.47 3.57
N TRP A 317 11.11 16.89 2.32
CA TRP A 317 10.15 17.74 1.61
C TRP A 317 8.75 17.12 1.51
N GLN A 318 8.67 15.78 1.38
CA GLN A 318 7.38 15.08 1.29
C GLN A 318 6.57 15.15 2.59
N GLU A 319 7.24 15.26 3.74
CA GLU A 319 6.59 15.40 5.05
C GLU A 319 6.03 16.81 5.19
N ALA A 320 6.79 17.82 4.77
CA ALA A 320 6.30 19.20 4.67
C ALA A 320 5.16 19.34 3.65
N PHE A 321 5.22 18.63 2.52
CA PHE A 321 4.15 18.60 1.53
C PHE A 321 2.87 17.97 2.08
N ALA A 322 3.00 16.88 2.85
CA ALA A 322 1.87 16.23 3.53
C ALA A 322 1.11 17.22 4.42
N GLU A 323 1.83 17.97 5.25
CA GLU A 323 1.24 18.91 6.21
C GLU A 323 0.70 20.19 5.55
N ARG A 324 1.47 20.79 4.64
CA ARG A 324 1.17 22.13 4.11
C ARG A 324 0.17 22.09 2.96
N ILE A 325 0.12 20.99 2.20
CA ILE A 325 -0.74 20.88 1.01
C ILE A 325 -1.64 19.65 1.10
N TRP A 326 -1.07 18.42 1.10
CA TRP A 326 -1.85 17.20 0.86
C TRP A 326 -3.01 17.00 1.86
N SER A 327 -2.74 17.19 3.15
CA SER A 327 -3.74 17.05 4.21
C SER A 327 -4.84 18.11 4.19
N ARG A 328 -4.64 19.20 3.45
CA ARG A 328 -5.58 20.33 3.34
C ARG A 328 -6.48 20.24 2.10
N LEU A 329 -6.12 19.36 1.15
CA LEU A 329 -6.91 19.13 -0.07
C LEU A 329 -8.25 18.40 0.19
N GLY A 330 -8.42 17.81 1.38
CA GLY A 330 -9.50 16.85 1.62
C GLY A 330 -9.34 15.59 0.79
N ALA A 331 -8.10 15.12 0.60
CA ALA A 331 -7.79 13.90 -0.12
C ALA A 331 -8.49 12.67 0.48
N GLU A 332 -8.88 11.72 -0.36
CA GLU A 332 -9.50 10.44 0.03
C GLU A 332 -8.47 9.48 0.66
N HIS A 333 -7.25 9.49 0.12
CA HIS A 333 -6.21 8.52 0.47
C HIS A 333 -4.89 9.20 0.80
N ASP A 334 -4.08 8.55 1.65
CA ASP A 334 -2.64 8.85 1.72
C ASP A 334 -2.05 8.73 0.31
N ALA A 335 -1.11 9.58 -0.08
CA ALA A 335 -0.30 9.35 -1.29
C ALA A 335 0.93 8.48 -0.96
N LEU A 336 1.71 8.12 -1.98
CA LEU A 336 2.99 7.45 -1.84
C LEU A 336 4.10 8.26 -2.53
N ILE A 337 5.31 8.19 -2.02
CA ILE A 337 6.51 8.76 -2.66
C ILE A 337 7.64 7.74 -2.58
N THR A 338 8.30 7.43 -3.71
CA THR A 338 9.51 6.59 -3.71
C THR A 338 10.64 7.32 -2.99
N VAL A 339 11.39 6.64 -2.14
CA VAL A 339 12.45 7.23 -1.31
C VAL A 339 13.82 6.62 -1.57
N ASP A 340 14.87 7.40 -1.34
CA ASP A 340 16.23 6.88 -1.22
C ASP A 340 16.46 6.21 0.16
N PRO A 341 17.62 5.56 0.40
CA PRO A 341 17.93 4.95 1.69
C PRO A 341 17.93 5.92 2.87
N GLY A 342 18.18 7.22 2.64
CA GLY A 342 18.06 8.26 3.67
C GLY A 342 16.62 8.69 3.95
N GLY A 343 15.64 8.12 3.23
CA GLY A 343 14.22 8.46 3.34
C GLY A 343 13.85 9.74 2.58
N HIS A 344 14.75 10.33 1.79
CA HIS A 344 14.42 11.52 1.00
C HIS A 344 13.54 11.11 -0.19
N GLY A 345 12.39 11.75 -0.37
CA GLY A 345 11.49 11.46 -1.48
C GLY A 345 12.10 11.88 -2.82
N PHE A 346 11.97 11.05 -3.85
CA PHE A 346 12.47 11.38 -5.19
C PHE A 346 11.65 12.50 -5.83
N ALA A 347 12.08 13.75 -5.60
CA ALA A 347 11.40 14.99 -5.92
C ALA A 347 11.10 15.14 -7.43
N THR A 348 11.87 14.46 -8.28
CA THR A 348 11.72 14.49 -9.72
C THR A 348 10.47 13.77 -10.24
N ALA A 349 10.10 12.62 -9.67
CA ALA A 349 9.15 11.71 -10.30
C ALA A 349 8.44 10.68 -9.39
N GLY A 350 8.74 10.63 -8.09
CA GLY A 350 8.37 9.50 -7.25
C GLY A 350 6.92 9.46 -6.75
N PHE A 351 6.14 10.52 -6.95
CA PHE A 351 4.85 10.69 -6.26
C PHE A 351 3.74 9.90 -6.95
N SER A 352 2.96 9.16 -6.16
CA SER A 352 1.82 8.35 -6.61
C SER A 352 0.58 8.67 -5.80
N ALA A 353 -0.54 8.93 -6.47
CA ALA A 353 -1.82 9.22 -5.81
C ALA A 353 -2.98 8.63 -6.61
N THR A 354 -4.18 8.68 -6.04
CA THR A 354 -5.40 8.28 -6.76
C THR A 354 -5.75 9.32 -7.82
N LEU A 355 -6.54 8.89 -8.82
CA LEU A 355 -7.04 9.78 -9.88
C LEU A 355 -7.81 10.98 -9.31
N ARG A 356 -8.68 10.73 -8.33
CA ARG A 356 -9.52 11.75 -7.70
C ARG A 356 -8.71 12.71 -6.83
N ASP A 357 -7.66 12.24 -6.16
CA ASP A 357 -6.81 13.11 -5.33
C ASP A 357 -5.89 14.00 -6.18
N PHE A 358 -5.40 13.52 -7.32
CA PHE A 358 -4.78 14.41 -8.31
C PHE A 358 -5.77 15.44 -8.86
N ALA A 359 -7.05 15.08 -9.03
CA ALA A 359 -8.08 16.03 -9.44
C ALA A 359 -8.36 17.09 -8.36
N ARG A 360 -8.31 16.75 -7.07
CA ARG A 360 -8.40 17.73 -5.96
C ARG A 360 -7.23 18.71 -5.96
N PHE A 361 -6.02 18.23 -6.23
CA PHE A 361 -4.87 19.12 -6.45
C PHE A 361 -5.13 20.03 -7.66
N GLY A 362 -5.64 19.50 -8.78
CA GLY A 362 -6.05 20.28 -9.94
C GLY A 362 -7.13 21.32 -9.65
N LEU A 363 -8.13 21.00 -8.82
CA LEU A 363 -9.17 21.94 -8.38
C LEU A 363 -8.60 23.07 -7.52
N MET A 364 -7.67 22.76 -6.61
CA MET A 364 -6.98 23.78 -5.83
C MET A 364 -6.19 24.73 -6.74
N LEU A 365 -5.54 24.20 -7.78
CA LEU A 365 -4.87 25.04 -8.78
C LEU A 365 -5.88 25.90 -9.54
N GLU A 366 -6.95 25.31 -10.08
CA GLU A 366 -8.00 26.01 -10.83
C GLU A 366 -8.64 27.15 -10.03
N GLN A 367 -8.88 26.93 -8.73
CA GLN A 367 -9.47 27.92 -7.82
C GLN A 367 -8.44 28.89 -7.21
N GLU A 368 -7.42 29.26 -7.98
CA GLU A 368 -6.37 30.21 -7.58
C GLU A 368 -5.73 29.89 -6.22
N GLY A 369 -5.51 28.60 -5.96
CA GLY A 369 -4.86 28.10 -4.75
C GLY A 369 -5.79 27.93 -3.56
N ARG A 370 -7.11 28.14 -3.74
CA ARG A 370 -8.12 27.94 -2.71
C ARG A 370 -8.80 26.59 -2.84
N LEU A 371 -9.05 25.94 -1.71
CA LEU A 371 -9.93 24.78 -1.65
C LEU A 371 -10.49 24.66 -0.23
N ASN A 372 -11.71 24.17 -0.07
CA ASN A 372 -12.36 24.01 1.25
C ASN A 372 -12.43 25.29 2.10
N GLY A 373 -12.48 26.46 1.46
CA GLY A 373 -12.51 27.76 2.15
C GLY A 373 -11.15 28.24 2.67
N GLU A 374 -10.08 27.50 2.42
CA GLU A 374 -8.70 27.85 2.80
C GLU A 374 -7.88 28.27 1.59
N GLN A 375 -6.97 29.24 1.76
CA GLN A 375 -5.91 29.54 0.79
C GLN A 375 -4.73 28.61 1.07
N ILE A 376 -4.58 27.55 0.29
CA ILE A 376 -3.55 26.53 0.48
C ILE A 376 -2.26 26.92 -0.26
N LEU A 377 -2.40 27.37 -1.51
CA LEU A 377 -1.29 27.84 -2.34
C LEU A 377 -1.46 29.35 -2.60
N PRO A 378 -0.41 30.18 -2.57
CA PRO A 378 -0.55 31.62 -2.81
C PRO A 378 -1.08 31.94 -4.22
N ALA A 379 -2.01 32.89 -4.33
CA ALA A 379 -2.64 33.25 -5.60
C ALA A 379 -1.66 33.95 -6.56
N ASP A 380 -0.73 34.75 -6.03
CA ASP A 380 0.35 35.41 -6.76
C ASP A 380 1.33 34.41 -7.41
N TRP A 381 1.58 33.26 -6.76
CA TRP A 381 2.35 32.17 -7.34
C TRP A 381 1.71 31.61 -8.62
N LEU A 382 0.39 31.38 -8.59
CA LEU A 382 -0.35 30.88 -9.76
C LEU A 382 -0.54 31.94 -10.83
N HIS A 383 -0.64 33.21 -10.45
CA HIS A 383 -0.58 34.32 -11.40
C HIS A 383 0.76 34.31 -12.15
N ASP A 384 1.88 34.20 -11.43
CA ASP A 384 3.23 34.11 -12.03
C ASP A 384 3.40 32.90 -12.95
N VAL A 385 2.82 31.73 -12.59
CA VAL A 385 2.78 30.55 -13.47
C VAL A 385 2.17 30.90 -14.83
N ARG A 386 1.00 31.55 -14.84
CA ARG A 386 0.23 31.82 -16.06
C ARG A 386 0.85 32.90 -16.94
N THR A 387 1.38 33.95 -16.33
CA THR A 387 1.87 35.12 -17.08
C THR A 387 3.33 34.96 -17.49
N GLY A 388 4.14 34.30 -16.66
CA GLY A 388 5.59 34.20 -16.86
C GLY A 388 6.27 35.55 -17.02
N ASP A 389 7.41 35.55 -17.70
CA ASP A 389 8.11 36.76 -18.14
C ASP A 389 8.78 36.56 -19.51
N ALA A 390 9.31 37.65 -20.09
CA ALA A 390 9.96 37.61 -21.40
C ALA A 390 11.19 36.68 -21.45
N ARG A 391 11.86 36.45 -20.30
CA ARG A 391 13.03 35.57 -20.24
C ARG A 391 12.61 34.11 -20.29
N ALA A 392 11.58 33.72 -19.55
CA ALA A 392 11.03 32.37 -19.58
C ALA A 392 10.56 31.99 -20.99
N LEU A 393 9.88 32.92 -21.68
CA LEU A 393 9.46 32.74 -23.07
C LEU A 393 10.66 32.56 -24.02
N ALA A 394 11.65 33.46 -23.96
CA ALA A 394 12.83 33.40 -24.82
C ALA A 394 13.65 32.13 -24.59
N ALA A 395 13.87 31.75 -23.32
CA ALA A 395 14.61 30.54 -22.96
C ALA A 395 13.91 29.26 -23.47
N TRP A 396 12.58 29.19 -23.36
CA TRP A 396 11.84 28.05 -23.89
C TRP A 396 11.88 27.99 -25.41
N GLN A 397 11.70 29.12 -26.11
CA GLN A 397 11.80 29.18 -27.58
C GLN A 397 13.17 28.73 -28.09
N ALA A 398 14.23 29.00 -27.33
CA ALA A 398 15.59 28.55 -27.64
C ALA A 398 15.85 27.07 -27.29
N SER A 399 14.92 26.37 -26.61
CA SER A 399 15.12 24.99 -26.16
C SER A 399 14.88 23.95 -27.26
N GLU A 400 15.62 22.84 -27.22
CA GLU A 400 15.36 21.68 -28.09
C GLU A 400 13.99 21.02 -27.83
N GLU A 401 13.38 21.27 -26.66
CA GLU A 401 12.08 20.71 -26.30
C GLU A 401 10.92 21.43 -26.98
N ALA A 402 11.09 22.70 -27.39
CA ALA A 402 10.05 23.50 -28.04
C ALA A 402 9.51 22.80 -29.31
N ALA A 403 10.40 22.30 -30.16
CA ALA A 403 10.03 21.60 -31.40
C ALA A 403 9.27 20.28 -31.14
N LYS A 404 9.50 19.63 -29.99
CA LYS A 404 8.89 18.33 -29.63
C LYS A 404 7.52 18.50 -28.95
N ARG A 405 7.12 19.73 -28.63
CA ARG A 405 5.95 20.07 -27.80
C ARG A 405 5.19 21.28 -28.36
N PRO A 406 4.45 21.09 -29.46
CA PRO A 406 3.84 22.21 -30.20
C PRO A 406 2.76 22.97 -29.41
N HIS A 407 2.22 22.39 -28.32
CA HIS A 407 1.23 23.05 -27.47
C HIS A 407 1.84 23.82 -26.29
N VAL A 408 3.16 23.83 -26.08
CA VAL A 408 3.77 24.47 -24.89
C VAL A 408 4.37 25.82 -25.29
N ALA A 409 3.88 26.89 -24.65
CA ALA A 409 4.35 28.26 -24.84
C ALA A 409 5.67 28.51 -24.11
N PHE A 410 5.73 28.13 -22.83
CA PHE A 410 6.92 28.23 -21.99
C PHE A 410 6.80 27.33 -20.76
N TYR A 411 7.86 27.31 -19.95
CA TYR A 411 7.92 26.61 -18.68
C TYR A 411 8.14 27.61 -17.55
N ARG A 412 7.36 27.52 -16.47
CA ARG A 412 7.42 28.45 -15.33
C ARG A 412 7.03 27.72 -14.06
N ASN A 413 7.80 27.89 -12.98
CA ASN A 413 7.44 27.38 -11.65
C ASN A 413 7.11 25.87 -11.61
N HIS A 414 7.83 25.08 -12.41
CA HIS A 414 7.55 23.65 -12.62
C HIS A 414 6.24 23.26 -13.33
N PHE A 415 5.58 24.21 -14.01
CA PHE A 415 4.44 23.96 -14.88
C PHE A 415 4.78 24.25 -16.35
N ARG A 416 4.11 23.53 -17.25
CA ARG A 416 4.13 23.84 -18.69
C ARG A 416 2.92 24.70 -19.00
N VAL A 417 3.14 25.91 -19.48
CA VAL A 417 2.07 26.82 -19.92
C VAL A 417 1.77 26.54 -21.37
N LEU A 418 0.49 26.43 -21.73
CA LEU A 418 0.08 26.01 -23.06
C LEU A 418 -0.12 27.19 -24.03
N ASN A 419 0.03 26.91 -25.32
CA ASN A 419 -0.31 27.82 -26.43
C ASN A 419 -1.84 27.84 -26.57
N GLY A 420 -2.52 28.95 -26.25
CA GLY A 420 -3.98 29.00 -26.31
C GLY A 420 -4.60 30.14 -25.49
N GLU A 421 -5.74 29.85 -24.86
CA GLU A 421 -6.44 30.78 -23.95
C GLU A 421 -5.56 31.13 -22.74
N GLN A 422 -5.75 32.32 -22.17
CA GLN A 422 -4.93 32.72 -21.04
C GLN A 422 -5.26 31.82 -19.85
N GLY A 423 -4.25 31.20 -19.24
CA GLY A 423 -4.45 30.38 -18.05
C GLY A 423 -4.64 28.88 -18.26
N GLU A 424 -4.32 28.37 -19.45
CA GLU A 424 -4.07 26.95 -19.66
C GLU A 424 -2.65 26.55 -19.24
N PHE A 425 -2.53 25.63 -18.28
CA PHE A 425 -1.24 25.07 -17.87
C PHE A 425 -1.38 23.61 -17.40
N VAL A 426 -0.25 22.88 -17.42
CA VAL A 426 -0.24 21.46 -17.10
C VAL A 426 0.96 21.06 -16.23
N ALA A 427 0.68 20.20 -15.25
CA ALA A 427 1.69 19.30 -14.68
C ALA A 427 1.76 18.06 -15.58
N GLN A 428 2.96 17.64 -16.00
CA GLN A 428 3.11 16.56 -17.00
C GLN A 428 4.18 15.54 -16.61
N GLY A 429 3.82 14.25 -16.67
CA GLY A 429 4.68 13.11 -16.41
C GLY A 429 5.08 12.30 -17.65
N HIS A 430 5.98 11.32 -17.44
CA HIS A 430 6.33 10.30 -18.42
C HIS A 430 5.13 9.42 -18.74
N MET A 431 5.08 8.76 -19.91
CA MET A 431 3.98 7.87 -20.33
C MET A 431 2.56 8.47 -20.33
N GLY A 432 2.39 9.80 -20.30
CA GLY A 432 1.09 10.45 -20.53
C GLY A 432 0.38 10.96 -19.28
N GLN A 433 1.05 10.95 -18.11
CA GLN A 433 0.46 11.51 -16.89
C GLN A 433 0.25 13.01 -17.05
N ARG A 434 -0.92 13.52 -16.68
CA ARG A 434 -1.21 14.96 -16.76
C ARG A 434 -2.22 15.38 -15.71
N ILE A 435 -1.98 16.55 -15.10
CA ILE A 435 -3.01 17.37 -14.47
C ILE A 435 -3.11 18.62 -15.33
N TYR A 436 -4.21 18.77 -16.05
CA TYR A 436 -4.52 19.91 -16.89
C TYR A 436 -5.44 20.85 -16.15
N VAL A 437 -5.16 22.15 -16.24
CA VAL A 437 -5.96 23.23 -15.68
C VAL A 437 -6.19 24.29 -16.74
N ASN A 438 -7.44 24.70 -16.93
CA ASN A 438 -7.81 25.95 -17.57
C ASN A 438 -8.61 26.77 -16.55
N MET A 439 -8.02 27.88 -16.08
CA MET A 439 -8.66 28.76 -15.10
C MET A 439 -9.74 29.66 -15.69
N GLU A 440 -9.68 29.98 -16.99
CA GLU A 440 -10.70 30.83 -17.62
C GLU A 440 -11.99 30.05 -17.90
N SER A 441 -11.84 28.78 -18.26
CA SER A 441 -12.97 27.90 -18.56
C SER A 441 -13.35 27.00 -17.37
N ASN A 442 -12.74 27.15 -16.19
CA ASN A 442 -12.97 26.32 -14.99
C ASN A 442 -12.85 24.81 -15.25
N VAL A 443 -11.83 24.39 -16.01
CA VAL A 443 -11.62 22.99 -16.39
C VAL A 443 -10.44 22.38 -15.64
N VAL A 444 -10.67 21.18 -15.11
CA VAL A 444 -9.62 20.29 -14.62
C VAL A 444 -9.75 18.93 -15.30
N ALA A 445 -8.66 18.43 -15.86
CA ALA A 445 -8.63 17.07 -16.41
C ALA A 445 -7.36 16.33 -15.95
N VAL A 446 -7.52 15.08 -15.50
CA VAL A 446 -6.40 14.24 -15.08
C VAL A 446 -6.32 12.99 -15.94
N PHE A 447 -5.12 12.71 -16.44
CA PHE A 447 -4.78 11.47 -17.14
C PHE A 447 -3.74 10.72 -16.31
N LEU A 448 -4.01 9.44 -16.06
CA LEU A 448 -3.06 8.44 -15.57
C LEU A 448 -2.99 7.34 -16.63
N SER A 449 -1.80 6.98 -17.10
CA SER A 449 -1.67 6.25 -18.37
C SER A 449 -0.35 5.50 -18.56
N VAL A 450 -0.37 4.56 -19.49
CA VAL A 450 0.79 3.88 -20.07
C VAL A 450 0.80 4.17 -21.58
N THR A 451 0.94 5.45 -21.94
CA THR A 451 0.95 5.94 -23.33
C THR A 451 2.39 6.16 -23.83
N PRO A 452 3.03 5.16 -24.48
CA PRO A 452 4.43 5.29 -24.94
C PRO A 452 4.61 6.22 -26.14
N SER A 453 3.56 6.39 -26.96
CA SER A 453 3.60 7.22 -28.16
C SER A 453 3.56 8.72 -27.82
N ARG A 454 4.58 9.48 -28.25
CA ARG A 454 4.62 10.95 -28.04
C ARG A 454 3.48 11.69 -28.75
N PRO A 455 3.14 11.38 -30.03
CA PRO A 455 1.97 11.98 -30.67
C PRO A 455 0.67 11.79 -29.88
N LEU A 456 0.41 10.59 -29.36
CA LEU A 456 -0.78 10.34 -28.53
C LEU A 456 -0.77 11.17 -27.24
N ARG A 457 0.39 11.35 -26.60
CA ARG A 457 0.51 12.22 -25.42
C ARG A 457 0.26 13.70 -25.71
N ASN A 458 0.61 14.17 -26.91
CA ASN A 458 0.32 15.54 -27.33
C ASN A 458 -1.17 15.70 -27.61
N PHE A 459 -1.78 14.73 -28.29
CA PHE A 459 -3.21 14.69 -28.60
C PHE A 459 -4.13 14.79 -27.38
N GLN A 460 -3.67 14.36 -26.19
CA GLN A 460 -4.43 14.53 -24.94
C GLN A 460 -4.87 15.99 -24.69
N VAL A 461 -4.06 16.99 -25.09
CA VAL A 461 -4.44 18.42 -24.94
C VAL A 461 -5.55 18.78 -25.91
N ASP A 462 -5.45 18.36 -27.18
CA ASP A 462 -6.48 18.62 -28.20
C ASP A 462 -7.81 17.99 -27.82
N LEU A 463 -7.77 16.76 -27.27
CA LEU A 463 -8.96 16.06 -26.80
C LEU A 463 -9.66 16.81 -25.65
N ILE A 464 -8.90 17.34 -24.69
CA ILE A 464 -9.47 18.14 -23.58
C ILE A 464 -10.15 19.39 -24.12
N ARG A 465 -9.50 20.11 -25.05
CA ARG A 465 -10.06 21.33 -25.67
C ARG A 465 -11.31 21.03 -26.49
N GLU A 466 -11.35 19.90 -27.21
CA GLU A 466 -12.55 19.47 -27.93
C GLU A 466 -13.69 19.14 -26.97
N ILE A 467 -13.41 18.44 -25.86
CA ILE A 467 -14.38 18.15 -24.80
C ILE A 467 -14.93 19.45 -24.22
N ASP A 468 -14.06 20.40 -23.85
CA ASP A 468 -14.47 21.67 -23.27
C ASP A 468 -15.38 22.46 -24.22
N ALA A 469 -14.94 22.67 -25.45
CA ALA A 469 -15.71 23.35 -26.48
C ALA A 469 -17.03 22.63 -26.85
N SER A 470 -17.17 21.33 -26.57
CA SER A 470 -18.43 20.61 -26.76
C SER A 470 -19.48 20.97 -25.69
N LEU A 471 -19.03 21.32 -24.47
CA LEU A 471 -19.88 21.67 -23.34
C LEU A 471 -20.34 23.14 -23.38
N GLU A 472 -19.56 24.03 -24.00
CA GLU A 472 -19.93 25.45 -24.17
C GLU A 472 -21.06 25.66 -25.18
N ARG A 473 -21.23 24.75 -26.14
CA ARG A 473 -22.22 24.86 -27.23
C ARG A 473 -23.65 24.50 -26.81
N GLY A 474 -23.92 24.31 -25.52
CA GLY A 474 -25.18 23.74 -25.04
C GLY A 474 -25.70 24.23 -23.69
N HIS A 475 -25.80 25.54 -23.42
CA HIS A 475 -26.90 26.24 -22.70
C HIS A 475 -26.45 27.62 -22.15
N PRO A 476 -27.36 28.61 -22.02
CA PRO A 476 -27.05 29.91 -21.44
C PRO A 476 -26.87 29.84 -19.92
N THR A 477 -26.02 30.73 -19.43
CA THR A 477 -25.57 30.88 -18.05
C THR A 477 -26.72 31.11 -17.07
N GLY A 478 -26.82 30.24 -16.06
CA GLY A 478 -27.65 30.44 -14.87
C GLY A 478 -26.77 30.43 -13.63
N SER A 479 -26.54 31.60 -13.03
CA SER A 479 -25.83 31.74 -11.76
C SER A 479 -26.73 31.31 -10.60
N SER A 480 -26.32 30.31 -9.81
CA SER A 480 -26.92 30.04 -8.51
C SER A 480 -25.86 30.17 -7.41
N GLY A 481 -26.00 31.18 -6.56
CA GLY A 481 -25.22 31.35 -5.34
C GLY A 481 -25.44 30.19 -4.38
N ARG A 482 -24.38 29.77 -3.69
CA ARG A 482 -24.43 28.80 -2.61
C ARG A 482 -24.24 29.52 -1.28
N ASP A 483 -25.24 29.43 -0.42
CA ASP A 483 -25.14 29.71 1.01
C ASP A 483 -24.93 28.37 1.75
N ARG A 484 -23.97 28.32 2.67
CA ARG A 484 -23.77 27.20 3.60
C ARG A 484 -23.11 27.69 4.88
N SER A 485 -23.91 27.86 5.93
CA SER A 485 -23.44 27.78 7.32
C SER A 485 -23.78 26.39 7.88
N ALA A 486 -22.76 25.59 8.18
CA ALA A 486 -22.91 24.37 8.98
C ALA A 486 -22.33 24.63 10.38
N GLN A 487 -23.16 24.47 11.41
CA GLN A 487 -22.74 24.50 12.81
C GLN A 487 -21.84 23.30 13.12
N LYS A 488 -20.71 23.55 13.79
CA LYS A 488 -19.84 22.53 14.36
C LYS A 488 -20.49 21.89 15.58
N PRO A 489 -20.41 20.56 15.78
CA PRO A 489 -20.72 19.93 17.06
C PRO A 489 -19.71 20.36 18.14
N GLN A 490 -20.19 20.55 19.36
CA GLN A 490 -19.33 20.74 20.54
C GLN A 490 -18.51 19.46 20.80
N ALA A 491 -17.20 19.61 20.93
CA ALA A 491 -16.27 18.54 21.23
C ALA A 491 -16.47 18.00 22.65
N SER A 492 -16.48 16.67 22.79
CA SER A 492 -16.25 16.01 24.06
C SER A 492 -14.83 16.33 24.57
N THR A 493 -14.66 16.39 25.90
CA THR A 493 -13.43 16.82 26.57
C THR A 493 -12.29 15.80 26.58
N CYS A 494 -12.41 14.71 25.80
CA CYS A 494 -11.42 13.63 25.75
C CYS A 494 -10.99 13.39 24.30
N GLY A 495 -9.70 13.59 24.02
CA GLY A 495 -9.05 13.29 22.75
C GLY A 495 -7.76 12.51 23.00
N PRO A 496 -7.07 12.04 21.93
CA PRO A 496 -5.85 11.25 22.07
C PRO A 496 -4.80 12.01 22.89
N GLU A 497 -4.34 11.44 24.01
CA GLU A 497 -3.26 12.04 24.80
C GLU A 497 -1.94 11.66 24.14
N ARG A 498 -1.34 12.62 23.44
CA ARG A 498 0.04 12.47 22.95
C ARG A 498 0.97 12.87 24.07
N LEU A 499 1.68 11.90 24.64
CA LEU A 499 2.78 12.21 25.52
C LEU A 499 3.97 12.53 24.63
N GLU A 500 4.44 13.78 24.67
CA GLU A 500 5.68 14.19 24.03
C GLU A 500 6.86 13.57 24.77
N ILE A 501 7.03 12.26 24.62
CA ILE A 501 8.29 11.60 24.88
C ILE A 501 9.08 11.70 23.59
N ALA A 502 10.16 12.48 23.63
CA ALA A 502 11.05 12.63 22.50
C ALA A 502 11.39 11.24 21.94
N ASN A 503 11.22 11.06 20.62
CA ASN A 503 11.72 9.87 19.95
C ASN A 503 13.19 9.71 20.38
N ARG A 504 13.57 8.52 20.84
CA ARG A 504 14.92 8.25 21.36
C ARG A 504 15.87 7.72 20.28
N SER A 505 15.34 7.32 19.12
CA SER A 505 16.16 6.78 18.04
C SER A 505 17.11 7.84 17.50
N GLN A 506 18.40 7.53 17.42
CA GLN A 506 19.42 8.37 16.81
C GLN A 506 19.51 8.17 15.28
N TYR A 507 18.78 7.18 14.75
CA TYR A 507 18.77 6.83 13.33
C TYR A 507 17.81 7.71 12.54
N MET A 508 18.09 7.86 11.25
CA MET A 508 17.21 8.56 10.29
C MET A 508 16.89 10.01 10.70
N ARG A 509 17.86 10.69 11.33
CA ARG A 509 17.81 12.11 11.67
C ARG A 509 18.77 12.94 10.82
N GLY A 510 18.38 14.19 10.61
CA GLY A 510 19.16 15.15 9.83
C GLY A 510 18.76 15.16 8.36
N VAL A 511 19.13 16.24 7.67
CA VAL A 511 18.87 16.45 6.24
C VAL A 511 20.16 16.94 5.57
N PRO A 512 20.95 16.06 4.93
CA PRO A 512 20.74 14.62 4.77
C PRO A 512 20.99 13.82 6.06
N VAL A 513 20.49 12.57 6.08
CA VAL A 513 20.81 11.60 7.14
C VAL A 513 22.28 11.17 6.99
N ALA A 514 23.00 11.08 8.11
CA ALA A 514 24.38 10.59 8.11
C ALA A 514 24.46 9.10 7.72
N GLN A 515 25.47 8.72 6.94
CA GLN A 515 25.58 7.38 6.34
C GLN A 515 25.58 6.23 7.37
N ASP A 516 26.22 6.41 8.53
CA ASP A 516 26.27 5.46 9.64
C ASP A 516 24.95 5.40 10.46
N ARG A 517 24.02 6.30 10.17
CA ARG A 517 22.70 6.43 10.82
C ARG A 517 21.54 6.09 9.88
N ILE A 518 21.83 5.56 8.70
CA ILE A 518 20.82 5.02 7.78
C ILE A 518 20.42 3.62 8.23
N VAL A 519 19.11 3.39 8.38
CA VAL A 519 18.55 2.05 8.59
C VAL A 519 18.43 1.37 7.23
N THR A 520 18.94 0.14 7.12
CA THR A 520 18.96 -0.63 5.87
C THR A 520 18.06 -1.87 5.95
N ASP A 521 17.93 -2.57 4.83
CA ASP A 521 17.14 -3.79 4.67
C ASP A 521 17.80 -5.06 5.26
N GLY A 522 18.93 -4.90 5.95
CA GLY A 522 19.53 -5.93 6.80
C GLY A 522 18.76 -6.10 8.12
N LEU A 523 18.84 -7.28 8.74
CA LEU A 523 17.98 -7.65 9.88
C LEU A 523 18.07 -6.74 11.12
N ALA A 524 19.06 -5.85 11.20
CA ALA A 524 19.19 -4.86 12.26
C ALA A 524 17.91 -4.04 12.44
N TRP A 525 17.19 -3.71 11.34
CA TRP A 525 15.93 -2.99 11.41
C TRP A 525 14.89 -3.69 12.30
N ALA A 526 14.94 -5.01 12.46
CA ALA A 526 13.99 -5.80 13.26
C ALA A 526 14.60 -6.39 14.55
N ARG A 527 15.88 -6.12 14.85
CA ARG A 527 16.60 -6.74 15.98
C ARG A 527 17.44 -5.78 16.81
N ASP A 528 17.89 -4.68 16.25
CA ASP A 528 18.63 -3.67 16.98
C ASP A 528 17.65 -2.69 17.63
N TYR A 529 17.74 -2.54 18.96
CA TYR A 529 16.77 -1.73 19.72
C TYR A 529 16.66 -0.30 19.21
N GLU A 530 17.78 0.36 18.90
CA GLU A 530 17.76 1.77 18.49
C GLU A 530 17.20 1.96 17.07
N GLN A 531 17.46 1.00 16.17
CA GLN A 531 16.89 1.00 14.83
C GLN A 531 15.40 0.65 14.84
N VAL A 532 14.98 -0.32 15.67
CA VAL A 532 13.58 -0.78 15.76
C VAL A 532 12.62 0.35 16.12
N LEU A 533 13.02 1.25 17.03
CA LEU A 533 12.23 2.42 17.43
C LEU A 533 11.78 3.29 16.24
N TRP A 534 12.60 3.35 15.18
CA TRP A 534 12.25 4.05 13.95
C TRP A 534 11.63 3.12 12.90
N SER A 535 12.24 1.95 12.66
CA SER A 535 11.91 1.07 11.53
C SER A 535 10.49 0.49 11.63
N HIS A 536 10.01 0.16 12.83
CA HIS A 536 8.67 -0.40 13.02
C HIS A 536 7.55 0.56 12.63
N GLN A 537 7.83 1.86 12.62
CA GLN A 537 6.90 2.90 12.16
C GLN A 537 7.13 3.30 10.69
N ASN A 538 8.22 2.81 10.06
CA ASN A 538 8.73 3.28 8.77
C ASN A 538 9.12 2.14 7.82
N VAL A 539 8.60 0.93 8.01
CA VAL A 539 9.05 -0.27 7.29
C VAL A 539 8.95 -0.15 5.77
N SER A 540 7.96 0.60 5.26
CA SER A 540 7.81 0.83 3.82
C SER A 540 8.93 1.66 3.20
N LYS A 541 9.66 2.45 4.01
CA LYS A 541 10.85 3.20 3.58
C LYS A 541 12.08 2.29 3.41
N ILE A 542 12.03 1.07 3.95
CA ILE A 542 13.12 0.09 3.93
C ILE A 542 12.82 -1.04 2.94
N LEU A 543 11.58 -1.57 2.97
CA LEU A 543 11.17 -2.78 2.28
C LEU A 543 10.01 -2.53 1.31
N ARG A 544 9.87 -3.44 0.34
CA ARG A 544 8.73 -3.49 -0.59
C ARG A 544 7.47 -3.87 0.18
N VAL A 545 6.37 -3.16 -0.06
CA VAL A 545 5.09 -3.39 0.60
C VAL A 545 3.90 -3.32 -0.37
N ASP A 546 2.86 -4.08 -0.06
CA ASP A 546 1.55 -3.99 -0.69
C ASP A 546 0.55 -3.29 0.26
N PRO A 547 -0.06 -2.15 -0.12
CA PRO A 547 -1.14 -1.54 0.64
C PRO A 547 -2.39 -2.45 0.65
N ILE A 548 -2.85 -2.81 1.84
CA ILE A 548 -4.11 -3.52 2.06
C ILE A 548 -5.22 -2.47 2.17
N SER A 549 -5.98 -2.30 1.09
CA SER A 549 -6.94 -1.21 0.97
C SER A 549 -8.05 -1.25 2.03
N ARG A 550 -8.32 -0.10 2.66
CA ARG A 550 -9.52 0.11 3.51
C ARG A 550 -10.83 0.20 2.72
N GLY A 551 -10.77 0.14 1.38
CA GLY A 551 -11.92 0.34 0.51
C GLY A 551 -12.41 1.80 0.49
N GLN A 552 -13.60 2.01 -0.08
CA GLN A 552 -14.23 3.34 -0.21
C GLN A 552 -15.35 3.56 0.80
N GLY A 553 -15.59 2.58 1.69
CA GLY A 553 -16.62 2.67 2.71
C GLY A 553 -16.35 3.75 3.76
N PRO A 554 -17.39 4.21 4.48
CA PRO A 554 -17.21 5.13 5.59
C PRO A 554 -16.30 4.52 6.66
N VAL A 555 -15.60 5.39 7.39
CA VAL A 555 -14.87 5.01 8.59
C VAL A 555 -15.89 4.72 9.70
N SER A 556 -15.69 3.64 10.46
CA SER A 556 -16.50 3.38 11.65
C SER A 556 -15.98 4.24 12.80
N GLU A 557 -16.78 5.18 13.30
CA GLU A 557 -16.36 6.01 14.44
C GLU A 557 -16.21 5.18 15.71
N LEU A 558 -15.19 5.49 16.51
CA LEU A 558 -14.98 4.92 17.84
C LEU A 558 -15.22 6.02 18.88
N PRO A 559 -16.29 5.95 19.68
CA PRO A 559 -16.58 6.99 20.68
C PRO A 559 -15.59 6.90 21.85
N TYR A 560 -15.35 8.03 22.51
CA TYR A 560 -14.60 8.09 23.77
C TYR A 560 -15.56 7.93 24.97
N GLY A 561 -15.14 7.13 25.97
CA GLY A 561 -15.81 6.96 27.25
C GLY A 561 -15.15 7.78 28.36
N ASP A 562 -15.15 7.25 29.60
CA ASP A 562 -14.41 7.85 30.72
C ASP A 562 -12.90 7.61 30.57
N CYS A 563 -12.16 8.68 30.24
CA CYS A 563 -10.71 8.62 30.01
C CYS A 563 -9.85 8.77 31.28
N THR A 564 -10.41 8.66 32.48
CA THR A 564 -9.63 8.70 33.73
C THR A 564 -8.67 7.51 33.89
N LEU A 565 -8.89 6.43 33.13
CA LEU A 565 -8.09 5.20 33.18
C LEU A 565 -6.60 5.43 32.92
N ALA A 566 -6.24 6.36 32.03
CA ALA A 566 -4.84 6.68 31.72
C ALA A 566 -4.04 7.17 32.94
N THR A 567 -4.73 7.80 33.90
CA THR A 567 -4.16 8.32 35.15
C THR A 567 -4.41 7.42 36.36
N ALA A 568 -5.21 6.37 36.20
CA ALA A 568 -5.48 5.42 37.27
C ALA A 568 -4.22 4.59 37.59
N SER A 569 -4.01 4.31 38.88
CA SER A 569 -2.87 3.50 39.35
C SER A 569 -3.15 2.01 39.23
N PHE A 570 -2.15 1.27 38.75
CA PHE A 570 -2.08 -0.19 38.68
C PHE A 570 -0.75 -0.67 39.24
N ALA A 571 -0.64 -1.96 39.58
CA ALA A 571 0.65 -2.52 39.97
C ALA A 571 1.57 -2.58 38.74
N GLY A 572 2.70 -1.87 38.81
CA GLY A 572 3.75 -1.90 37.81
C GLY A 572 4.54 -3.20 37.82
N LYS A 573 5.57 -3.29 36.96
CA LYS A 573 6.36 -4.52 36.78
C LYS A 573 7.13 -4.99 38.02
N ASN A 574 7.44 -4.07 38.93
CA ASN A 574 8.05 -4.34 40.23
C ASN A 574 7.02 -4.53 41.36
N GLY A 575 5.72 -4.52 41.04
CA GLY A 575 4.62 -4.59 42.01
C GLY A 575 4.22 -3.25 42.62
N GLU A 576 5.00 -2.18 42.43
CA GLU A 576 4.70 -0.87 42.98
C GLU A 576 3.57 -0.17 42.19
N PRO A 577 2.62 0.50 42.86
CA PRO A 577 1.56 1.23 42.17
C PRO A 577 2.10 2.40 41.35
N ALA A 578 1.73 2.48 40.07
CA ALA A 578 2.06 3.59 39.19
C ALA A 578 0.88 3.90 38.23
N PRO A 579 0.75 5.15 37.74
CA PRO A 579 -0.25 5.49 36.73
C PRO A 579 -0.08 4.63 35.46
N LEU A 580 -1.20 4.23 34.83
CA LEU A 580 -1.19 3.41 33.61
C LEU A 580 -0.23 3.97 32.55
N LYS A 581 -0.29 5.27 32.29
CA LYS A 581 0.56 5.92 31.28
C LYS A 581 2.06 5.83 31.56
N GLU A 582 2.46 5.76 32.83
CA GLU A 582 3.86 5.59 33.23
C GLU A 582 4.31 4.13 33.11
N ILE A 583 3.43 3.19 33.48
CA ILE A 583 3.69 1.75 33.30
C ILE A 583 3.91 1.44 31.82
N LEU A 584 3.02 1.92 30.94
CA LEU A 584 3.11 1.70 29.49
C LEU A 584 4.43 2.26 28.91
N ALA A 585 4.84 3.45 29.33
CA ALA A 585 6.13 4.02 28.93
C ALA A 585 7.32 3.18 29.42
N SER A 586 7.23 2.61 30.63
CA SER A 586 8.31 1.82 31.25
C SER A 586 8.53 0.43 30.63
N ILE A 587 7.58 -0.06 29.83
CA ILE A 587 7.63 -1.37 29.15
C ILE A 587 7.82 -1.24 27.63
N GLY A 588 8.22 -0.05 27.14
CA GLY A 588 8.57 0.15 25.72
C GLY A 588 7.38 0.24 24.77
N THR A 589 6.22 0.71 25.25
CA THR A 589 5.03 0.91 24.41
C THR A 589 5.24 2.10 23.46
N ASP A 590 4.84 1.94 22.20
CA ASP A 590 4.80 3.00 21.18
C ASP A 590 3.36 3.51 20.99
N GLY A 591 2.38 2.60 21.02
CA GLY A 591 0.95 2.92 20.97
C GLY A 591 0.12 1.97 21.82
N PHE A 592 -0.84 2.51 22.56
CA PHE A 592 -1.79 1.73 23.37
C PHE A 592 -3.19 2.27 23.20
N ILE A 593 -4.15 1.39 22.93
CA ILE A 593 -5.58 1.71 22.94
C ILE A 593 -6.33 0.65 23.73
N LEU A 594 -7.28 1.08 24.56
CA LEU A 594 -8.18 0.23 25.30
C LEU A 594 -9.62 0.68 25.08
N VAL A 595 -10.45 -0.27 24.65
CA VAL A 595 -11.87 -0.10 24.38
C VAL A 595 -12.64 -1.03 25.32
N HIS A 596 -13.61 -0.48 26.02
CA HIS A 596 -14.50 -1.23 26.90
C HIS A 596 -15.94 -0.84 26.57
N GLN A 597 -16.81 -1.84 26.38
CA GLN A 597 -18.22 -1.64 25.99
C GLN A 597 -18.36 -0.73 24.75
N GLY A 598 -17.46 -0.91 23.78
CA GLY A 598 -17.45 -0.15 22.52
C GLY A 598 -16.90 1.28 22.60
N ALA A 599 -16.48 1.76 23.78
CA ALA A 599 -15.93 3.11 23.96
C ALA A 599 -14.44 3.11 24.35
N ILE A 600 -13.66 4.03 23.78
CA ILE A 600 -12.24 4.21 24.09
C ILE A 600 -12.11 4.78 25.51
N LEU A 601 -11.47 4.04 26.41
CA LEU A 601 -11.15 4.51 27.77
C LEU A 601 -9.71 4.99 27.92
N ALA A 602 -8.80 4.54 27.06
CA ALA A 602 -7.44 5.05 27.00
C ALA A 602 -6.90 4.95 25.58
N GLU A 603 -6.21 5.99 25.12
CA GLU A 603 -5.51 6.02 23.85
C GLU A 603 -4.25 6.88 24.01
N LEU A 604 -3.09 6.24 23.93
CA LEU A 604 -1.80 6.81 24.29
C LEU A 604 -0.76 6.52 23.19
N TYR A 605 0.01 7.55 22.86
CA TYR A 605 1.06 7.50 21.84
C TYR A 605 2.39 7.98 22.43
N TYR A 606 3.46 7.25 22.13
CA TYR A 606 4.80 7.45 22.65
C TYR A 606 5.84 7.49 21.53
N ASN A 607 7.08 7.91 21.83
CA ASN A 607 8.23 7.84 20.94
C ASN A 607 8.03 8.50 19.56
N GLY A 608 7.17 9.53 19.48
CA GLY A 608 6.84 10.21 18.24
C GLY A 608 5.82 9.50 17.35
N PHE A 609 5.31 8.32 17.73
CA PHE A 609 4.31 7.57 16.98
C PHE A 609 3.05 8.42 16.76
N ALA A 610 2.65 8.55 15.49
CA ALA A 610 1.48 9.35 15.11
C ALA A 610 0.21 8.50 15.10
N PRO A 611 -0.97 9.06 15.42
CA PRO A 611 -2.24 8.31 15.45
C PRO A 611 -2.61 7.62 14.13
N ASP A 612 -2.15 8.16 13.01
CA ASP A 612 -2.39 7.63 11.67
C ASP A 612 -1.20 6.88 11.07
N ALA A 613 -0.09 6.78 11.80
CA ALA A 613 1.06 6.00 11.37
C ALA A 613 0.77 4.49 11.47
N ARG A 614 1.42 3.73 10.58
CA ARG A 614 1.36 2.27 10.58
C ARG A 614 2.48 1.75 11.45
N HIS A 615 2.20 0.73 12.24
CA HIS A 615 3.21 0.04 13.04
C HIS A 615 3.31 -1.42 12.62
N GLN A 616 4.53 -1.92 12.55
CA GLN A 616 4.87 -3.32 12.27
C GLN A 616 4.27 -4.25 13.33
N LEU A 617 3.50 -5.25 12.90
CA LEU A 617 2.72 -6.11 13.80
C LEU A 617 3.43 -7.42 14.18
N ASN A 618 4.48 -7.79 13.45
CA ASN A 618 5.14 -9.09 13.59
C ASN A 618 4.10 -10.22 13.58
N SER A 619 4.20 -11.20 14.48
CA SER A 619 3.35 -12.40 14.44
C SER A 619 1.85 -12.19 14.72
N VAL A 620 1.41 -10.98 15.11
CA VAL A 620 -0.03 -10.65 15.06
C VAL A 620 -0.59 -10.83 13.64
N SER A 621 0.27 -10.69 12.60
CA SER A 621 -0.07 -10.95 11.19
C SER A 621 -0.71 -12.31 10.96
N LYS A 622 -0.29 -13.35 11.70
CA LYS A 622 -0.80 -14.72 11.56
C LYS A 622 -2.30 -14.81 11.83
N SER A 623 -2.77 -14.04 12.80
CA SER A 623 -4.17 -14.03 13.21
C SER A 623 -5.09 -13.47 12.13
N PHE A 624 -4.60 -12.55 11.28
CA PHE A 624 -5.34 -12.10 10.08
C PHE A 624 -5.55 -13.25 9.09
N VAL A 625 -4.51 -14.08 8.89
CA VAL A 625 -4.56 -15.26 8.02
C VAL A 625 -5.52 -16.31 8.59
N GLY A 626 -5.52 -16.52 9.92
CA GLY A 626 -6.46 -17.41 10.60
C GLY A 626 -7.92 -16.96 10.46
N LEU A 627 -8.21 -15.66 10.58
CA LEU A 627 -9.55 -15.12 10.33
C LEU A 627 -9.98 -15.29 8.86
N LEU A 628 -9.05 -15.06 7.93
CA LEU A 628 -9.31 -15.21 6.51
C LEU A 628 -9.56 -16.68 6.11
N ALA A 629 -8.83 -17.61 6.73
CA ALA A 629 -9.10 -19.05 6.58
C ALA A 629 -10.51 -19.40 7.05
N GLY A 630 -11.00 -18.81 8.14
CA GLY A 630 -12.37 -18.98 8.61
C GLY A 630 -13.43 -18.47 7.63
N ILE A 631 -13.20 -17.31 7.02
CA ILE A 631 -14.07 -16.77 5.95
C ILE A 631 -14.08 -17.75 4.78
N ALA A 632 -12.91 -18.16 4.30
CA ALA A 632 -12.77 -19.03 3.14
C ALA A 632 -13.36 -20.43 3.37
N HIS A 633 -13.23 -20.97 4.59
CA HIS A 633 -13.86 -22.22 5.00
C HIS A 633 -15.39 -22.11 4.97
N ALA A 634 -15.96 -21.04 5.51
CA ALA A 634 -17.41 -20.83 5.47
C ALA A 634 -17.95 -20.59 4.05
N GLU A 635 -17.13 -20.05 3.14
CA GLU A 635 -17.44 -19.96 1.71
C GLU A 635 -17.28 -21.30 0.96
N GLY A 636 -16.88 -22.39 1.64
CA GLY A 636 -16.65 -23.70 1.03
C GLY A 636 -15.41 -23.75 0.13
N ARG A 637 -14.47 -22.81 0.30
CA ARG A 637 -13.24 -22.70 -0.50
C ARG A 637 -12.03 -23.38 0.14
N LEU A 638 -12.09 -23.64 1.45
CA LEU A 638 -11.08 -24.38 2.19
C LEU A 638 -11.71 -25.57 2.91
N ASP A 639 -11.09 -26.73 2.75
CA ASP A 639 -11.35 -27.91 3.56
C ASP A 639 -10.23 -28.04 4.61
N LEU A 640 -10.62 -28.13 5.87
CA LEU A 640 -9.69 -28.15 7.01
C LEU A 640 -8.94 -29.47 7.12
N GLU A 641 -9.50 -30.57 6.62
CA GLU A 641 -8.91 -31.90 6.69
C GLU A 641 -8.16 -32.29 5.41
N GLN A 642 -8.35 -31.53 4.32
CA GLN A 642 -7.69 -31.82 3.06
C GLN A 642 -6.16 -31.75 3.22
N PRO A 643 -5.40 -32.70 2.64
CA PRO A 643 -3.94 -32.65 2.63
C PRO A 643 -3.41 -31.42 1.88
N ILE A 644 -2.37 -30.78 2.43
CA ILE A 644 -1.71 -29.62 1.83
C ILE A 644 -1.19 -29.89 0.42
N GLY A 645 -0.57 -31.06 0.20
CA GLY A 645 0.02 -31.45 -1.09
C GLY A 645 -1.00 -31.61 -2.22
N ASP A 646 -2.28 -31.82 -1.90
CA ASP A 646 -3.34 -31.96 -2.90
C ASP A 646 -3.75 -30.61 -3.51
N VAL A 647 -3.61 -29.52 -2.76
CA VAL A 647 -3.96 -28.16 -3.23
C VAL A 647 -2.74 -27.37 -3.67
N LEU A 648 -1.61 -27.58 -2.99
CA LEU A 648 -0.32 -27.01 -3.31
C LEU A 648 0.60 -28.12 -3.84
N PRO A 649 0.48 -28.51 -5.13
CA PRO A 649 1.24 -29.62 -5.71
C PRO A 649 2.75 -29.39 -5.66
N GLU A 650 3.20 -28.14 -5.55
CA GLU A 650 4.58 -27.76 -5.31
C GLU A 650 5.13 -28.34 -3.99
N LEU A 651 4.24 -28.67 -3.06
CA LEU A 651 4.56 -29.25 -1.75
C LEU A 651 4.31 -30.76 -1.68
N ALA A 652 3.91 -31.43 -2.76
CA ALA A 652 3.52 -32.85 -2.72
C ALA A 652 4.64 -33.80 -2.25
N GLY A 653 5.91 -33.43 -2.41
CA GLY A 653 7.07 -34.17 -1.92
C GLY A 653 7.63 -33.68 -0.58
N ALA A 654 7.05 -32.62 0.00
CA ALA A 654 7.56 -31.99 1.21
C ALA A 654 7.03 -32.69 2.47
N GLY A 655 7.70 -32.46 3.60
CA GLY A 655 7.30 -32.99 4.89
C GLY A 655 5.93 -32.53 5.38
N VAL A 656 5.42 -31.44 4.80
CA VAL A 656 4.10 -30.86 5.10
C VAL A 656 2.97 -31.46 4.25
N ALA A 657 3.28 -32.25 3.22
CA ALA A 657 2.33 -32.63 2.16
C ALA A 657 1.06 -33.31 2.70
N ASN A 658 1.23 -34.21 3.66
CA ASN A 658 0.15 -35.05 4.18
C ASN A 658 -0.55 -34.44 5.40
N ALA A 659 -0.13 -33.27 5.87
CA ALA A 659 -0.84 -32.57 6.93
C ALA A 659 -2.15 -31.98 6.39
N GLY A 660 -3.25 -32.19 7.11
CA GLY A 660 -4.47 -31.40 6.95
C GLY A 660 -4.24 -29.91 7.24
N LEU A 661 -5.02 -29.04 6.59
CA LEU A 661 -4.95 -27.59 6.78
C LEU A 661 -5.15 -27.16 8.26
N GLN A 662 -5.97 -27.88 9.03
CA GLN A 662 -6.18 -27.62 10.46
C GLN A 662 -4.87 -27.75 11.26
N HIS A 663 -4.00 -28.70 10.91
CA HIS A 663 -2.70 -28.83 11.57
C HIS A 663 -1.83 -27.58 11.36
N ALA A 664 -1.84 -27.00 10.16
CA ALA A 664 -1.13 -25.74 9.90
C ALA A 664 -1.77 -24.57 10.67
N LEU A 665 -3.10 -24.50 10.71
CA LEU A 665 -3.82 -23.49 11.49
C LEU A 665 -3.53 -23.56 12.99
N ASP A 666 -3.19 -24.74 13.50
CA ASP A 666 -2.93 -25.00 14.92
C ASP A 666 -1.45 -25.06 15.28
N MET A 667 -0.56 -24.76 14.34
CA MET A 667 0.90 -24.89 14.50
C MET A 667 1.32 -26.31 14.90
N ALA A 668 0.60 -27.32 14.42
CA ALA A 668 0.78 -28.71 14.79
C ALA A 668 1.26 -29.59 13.62
N VAL A 669 1.81 -28.99 12.56
CA VAL A 669 2.45 -29.77 11.50
C VAL A 669 3.75 -30.36 12.06
N GLY A 670 3.83 -31.70 12.09
CA GLY A 670 5.02 -32.46 12.43
C GLY A 670 6.19 -32.24 11.45
N VAL A 671 6.90 -31.13 11.62
CA VAL A 671 8.12 -30.78 10.90
C VAL A 671 9.16 -30.23 11.88
N GLU A 672 10.43 -30.42 11.55
CA GLU A 672 11.54 -29.88 12.34
C GLU A 672 12.23 -28.78 11.55
N THR A 673 12.10 -27.54 12.02
CA THR A 673 12.75 -26.38 11.41
C THR A 673 13.64 -25.68 12.42
N LEU A 674 14.91 -25.43 12.07
CA LEU A 674 15.79 -24.67 12.96
C LEU A 674 15.30 -23.22 13.10
N MET A 675 14.93 -22.82 14.31
CA MET A 675 14.39 -21.49 14.65
C MET A 675 15.43 -20.56 15.30
N SER A 676 16.72 -20.75 15.00
CA SER A 676 17.82 -19.94 15.53
C SER A 676 17.84 -18.52 14.95
N TRP A 677 18.31 -17.56 15.76
CA TRP A 677 18.60 -16.19 15.31
C TRP A 677 20.07 -16.00 14.90
N ASP A 678 20.92 -16.96 15.23
CA ASP A 678 22.38 -16.85 15.11
C ASP A 678 22.93 -17.72 13.97
N ASP A 679 22.13 -18.64 13.45
CA ASP A 679 22.47 -19.41 12.25
C ASP A 679 21.81 -18.77 11.01
N PRO A 680 22.57 -18.19 10.06
CA PRO A 680 22.04 -17.60 8.83
C PRO A 680 21.32 -18.61 7.92
N ARG A 681 21.54 -19.91 8.13
CA ARG A 681 20.86 -21.01 7.41
C ARG A 681 19.67 -21.58 8.17
N SER A 682 19.35 -21.02 9.35
CA SER A 682 18.13 -21.37 10.06
C SER A 682 16.92 -21.11 9.17
N TYR A 683 15.90 -21.97 9.29
CA TYR A 683 14.66 -21.80 8.55
C TYR A 683 14.02 -20.43 8.85
N ARG A 684 14.20 -19.91 10.07
CA ARG A 684 13.72 -18.56 10.45
C ARG A 684 14.27 -17.50 9.50
N LEU A 685 15.60 -17.43 9.35
CA LEU A 685 16.25 -16.40 8.53
C LEU A 685 16.04 -16.64 7.04
N LEU A 686 16.07 -17.90 6.59
CA LEU A 686 15.73 -18.25 5.21
C LEU A 686 14.29 -17.84 4.86
N ASN A 687 13.33 -18.04 5.77
CA ASN A 687 11.93 -17.67 5.56
C ASN A 687 11.75 -16.15 5.52
N PHE A 688 12.50 -15.40 6.33
CA PHE A 688 12.47 -13.93 6.30
C PHE A 688 13.00 -13.39 4.96
N MET A 689 14.11 -13.94 4.45
CA MET A 689 14.65 -13.59 3.14
C MET A 689 13.73 -14.02 1.98
N ALA A 690 13.13 -15.20 2.08
CA ALA A 690 12.18 -15.71 1.08
C ALA A 690 10.92 -14.82 0.99
N GLY A 691 10.41 -14.36 2.13
CA GLY A 691 9.24 -13.48 2.21
C GLY A 691 9.50 -11.99 2.00
N GLY A 692 10.75 -11.56 1.73
CA GLY A 692 11.10 -10.15 1.54
C GLY A 692 11.22 -9.33 2.83
N PHE A 693 11.20 -9.98 3.99
CA PHE A 693 11.36 -9.35 5.32
C PHE A 693 12.80 -8.89 5.60
N GLN A 694 13.76 -9.37 4.80
CA GLN A 694 15.15 -8.96 4.86
C GLN A 694 15.77 -9.11 3.47
N ARG A 695 16.81 -8.33 3.20
CA ARG A 695 17.70 -8.51 2.05
C ARG A 695 18.17 -9.96 1.91
N ARG A 696 18.08 -10.46 0.67
CA ARG A 696 18.66 -11.74 0.24
C ARG A 696 20.16 -11.58 0.02
N PHE A 697 20.95 -12.57 0.40
CA PHE A 697 22.35 -12.66 -0.03
C PHE A 697 22.44 -13.09 -1.51
N ASP A 698 23.61 -12.89 -2.12
CA ASP A 698 23.83 -13.27 -3.52
C ASP A 698 23.66 -14.79 -3.71
N GLU A 699 22.98 -15.22 -4.78
CA GLU A 699 22.66 -16.65 -5.04
C GLU A 699 21.66 -17.30 -4.06
N PHE A 700 20.85 -16.51 -3.34
CA PHE A 700 19.76 -17.05 -2.52
C PHE A 700 18.82 -17.97 -3.35
N PRO A 701 18.63 -19.24 -2.95
CA PRO A 701 18.09 -20.27 -3.86
C PRO A 701 16.56 -20.29 -3.95
N TYR A 702 15.86 -19.58 -3.07
CA TYR A 702 14.40 -19.61 -3.00
C TYR A 702 13.80 -18.31 -3.52
N ARG A 703 12.85 -18.41 -4.45
CA ARG A 703 12.17 -17.24 -5.01
C ARG A 703 11.11 -16.68 -4.06
N ASN A 704 10.50 -17.54 -3.25
CA ASN A 704 9.39 -17.23 -2.34
C ASN A 704 9.30 -18.26 -1.20
N THR A 705 8.37 -18.04 -0.27
CA THR A 705 8.17 -18.92 0.90
C THR A 705 7.61 -20.31 0.54
N LEU A 706 6.91 -20.46 -0.59
CA LEU A 706 6.39 -21.76 -1.05
C LEU A 706 7.53 -22.71 -1.45
N GLU A 707 8.53 -22.21 -2.18
CA GLU A 707 9.71 -23.00 -2.54
C GLU A 707 10.53 -23.41 -1.33
N LEU A 708 10.67 -22.53 -0.35
CA LEU A 708 11.34 -22.86 0.91
C LEU A 708 10.53 -23.90 1.71
N ALA A 709 9.20 -23.81 1.74
CA ALA A 709 8.36 -24.80 2.39
C ALA A 709 8.50 -26.19 1.73
N ALA A 710 8.76 -26.24 0.43
CA ALA A 710 8.97 -27.49 -0.30
C ALA A 710 10.22 -28.28 0.16
N THR A 711 11.18 -27.62 0.82
CA THR A 711 12.41 -28.28 1.31
C THR A 711 12.31 -28.79 2.74
N VAL A 712 11.20 -28.57 3.43
CA VAL A 712 11.05 -28.93 4.84
C VAL A 712 10.83 -30.44 4.98
N PRO A 713 11.67 -31.18 5.73
CA PRO A 713 11.48 -32.61 5.94
C PRO A 713 10.36 -32.90 6.95
N ALA A 714 9.71 -34.06 6.80
CA ALA A 714 8.73 -34.54 7.79
C ALA A 714 9.44 -34.90 9.10
N HIS A 715 8.82 -34.57 10.23
CA HIS A 715 9.31 -34.95 11.54
C HIS A 715 8.14 -35.27 12.49
N GLY A 716 7.91 -36.56 12.75
CA GLY A 716 6.83 -37.02 13.63
C GLY A 716 5.43 -36.94 13.00
N GLU A 717 4.42 -37.23 13.81
CA GLU A 717 3.01 -37.25 13.39
C GLU A 717 2.41 -35.84 13.42
N HIS A 718 1.66 -35.46 12.38
CA HIS A 718 0.93 -34.19 12.37
C HIS A 718 -0.20 -34.19 13.42
N GLY A 719 -0.43 -33.05 14.08
CA GLY A 719 -1.40 -32.90 15.16
C GLY A 719 -0.89 -33.31 16.54
N SER A 720 0.24 -34.05 16.62
CA SER A 720 0.73 -34.61 17.89
C SER A 720 1.40 -33.57 18.81
N ASN A 721 2.08 -32.57 18.24
CA ASN A 721 2.88 -31.61 18.99
C ASN A 721 2.70 -30.19 18.46
N PHE A 722 2.63 -29.21 19.35
CA PHE A 722 2.69 -27.80 18.99
C PHE A 722 4.13 -27.39 18.67
N PHE A 723 4.31 -26.82 17.48
CA PHE A 723 5.57 -26.30 17.00
C PHE A 723 5.36 -24.97 16.28
N TYR A 724 5.68 -23.88 16.99
CA TYR A 724 5.47 -22.52 16.51
C TYR A 724 6.46 -22.15 15.40
N SER A 725 6.08 -22.41 14.14
CA SER A 725 6.92 -22.22 12.96
C SER A 725 6.25 -21.39 11.86
N PRO A 726 6.98 -20.49 11.19
CA PRO A 726 6.47 -19.70 10.07
C PRO A 726 5.86 -20.52 8.92
N VAL A 727 6.42 -21.72 8.65
CA VAL A 727 5.98 -22.57 7.53
C VAL A 727 4.48 -22.83 7.54
N ASN A 728 3.91 -22.98 8.74
CA ASN A 728 2.49 -23.23 8.95
C ASN A 728 1.63 -22.07 8.42
N THR A 729 1.94 -20.84 8.80
CA THR A 729 1.18 -19.67 8.36
C THR A 729 1.36 -19.41 6.87
N GLU A 730 2.57 -19.58 6.34
CA GLU A 730 2.83 -19.39 4.91
C GLU A 730 2.03 -20.37 4.04
N ILE A 731 1.90 -21.64 4.46
CA ILE A 731 1.07 -22.64 3.75
C ILE A 731 -0.39 -22.21 3.72
N VAL A 732 -0.95 -21.77 4.86
CA VAL A 732 -2.34 -21.31 4.92
C VAL A 732 -2.56 -20.12 3.97
N ALA A 733 -1.61 -19.18 3.93
CA ALA A 733 -1.67 -18.03 3.02
C ALA A 733 -1.60 -18.44 1.55
N TRP A 734 -0.69 -19.34 1.17
CA TRP A 734 -0.60 -19.87 -0.20
C TRP A 734 -1.85 -20.64 -0.61
N TRP A 735 -2.46 -21.40 0.30
CA TRP A 735 -3.71 -22.08 0.04
C TRP A 735 -4.84 -21.09 -0.19
N ILE A 736 -5.00 -20.06 0.66
CA ILE A 736 -5.97 -18.98 0.43
C ILE A 736 -5.72 -18.34 -0.94
N SER A 737 -4.47 -18.05 -1.29
CA SER A 737 -4.13 -17.50 -2.60
C SER A 737 -4.62 -18.40 -3.75
N ARG A 738 -4.39 -19.72 -3.64
CA ARG A 738 -4.82 -20.71 -4.64
C ARG A 738 -6.35 -20.82 -4.72
N ALA A 739 -7.05 -20.80 -3.59
CA ALA A 739 -8.50 -20.92 -3.50
C ALA A 739 -9.26 -19.71 -4.08
N TYR A 740 -8.66 -18.52 -4.04
CA TYR A 740 -9.23 -17.29 -4.61
C TYR A 740 -8.61 -16.88 -5.95
N ARG A 741 -7.53 -17.55 -6.40
CA ARG A 741 -6.78 -17.23 -7.63
C ARG A 741 -6.22 -15.80 -7.67
N ARG A 742 -5.83 -15.29 -6.51
CA ARG A 742 -5.16 -14.00 -6.31
C ARG A 742 -4.41 -14.02 -4.99
N ASN A 743 -3.46 -13.12 -4.76
CA ASN A 743 -2.69 -13.11 -3.52
C ASN A 743 -3.58 -12.95 -2.28
N TRP A 744 -3.27 -13.66 -1.19
CA TRP A 744 -4.08 -13.67 0.03
C TRP A 744 -4.31 -12.28 0.62
N GLN A 745 -3.35 -11.35 0.48
CA GLN A 745 -3.52 -9.99 0.98
C GLN A 745 -4.57 -9.18 0.20
N GLU A 746 -4.83 -9.52 -1.07
CA GLU A 746 -5.91 -8.93 -1.84
C GLU A 746 -7.27 -9.46 -1.36
N VAL A 747 -7.33 -10.74 -0.99
CA VAL A 747 -8.51 -11.34 -0.36
C VAL A 747 -8.74 -10.70 1.02
N LEU A 748 -7.67 -10.47 1.78
CA LEU A 748 -7.73 -9.78 3.08
C LEU A 748 -8.32 -8.37 2.93
N ALA A 749 -7.86 -7.60 1.94
CA ALA A 749 -8.40 -6.27 1.66
C ALA A 749 -9.91 -6.31 1.37
N GLU A 750 -10.38 -7.21 0.51
CA GLU A 750 -11.80 -7.31 0.12
C GLU A 750 -12.71 -7.87 1.24
N LYS A 751 -12.27 -8.95 1.88
CA LYS A 751 -13.13 -9.76 2.75
C LYS A 751 -13.10 -9.29 4.21
N LEU A 752 -12.01 -8.67 4.65
CA LEU A 752 -11.82 -8.27 6.03
C LEU A 752 -11.59 -6.76 6.15
N TRP A 753 -10.46 -6.25 5.66
CA TRP A 753 -9.98 -4.90 6.00
C TRP A 753 -10.94 -3.80 5.55
N SER A 754 -11.42 -3.87 4.31
CA SER A 754 -12.40 -2.89 3.77
C SER A 754 -13.79 -2.95 4.42
N ARG A 755 -14.06 -3.98 5.22
CA ARG A 755 -15.34 -4.16 5.91
C ARG A 755 -15.29 -3.69 7.36
N LEU A 756 -14.10 -3.45 7.92
CA LEU A 756 -13.92 -3.00 9.30
C LEU A 756 -14.25 -1.52 9.50
N GLY A 757 -14.49 -0.75 8.43
CA GLY A 757 -14.58 0.71 8.55
C GLY A 757 -13.23 1.33 8.98
N ALA A 758 -12.11 0.73 8.56
CA ALA A 758 -10.76 1.20 8.89
C ALA A 758 -10.51 2.64 8.42
N GLU A 759 -9.71 3.40 9.17
CA GLU A 759 -9.29 4.77 8.87
C GLU A 759 -8.22 4.82 7.77
N ARG A 760 -7.31 3.83 7.77
CA ARG A 760 -6.16 3.81 6.85
C ARG A 760 -6.04 2.45 6.14
N ASP A 761 -5.40 2.47 4.98
CA ASP A 761 -4.88 1.24 4.38
C ASP A 761 -3.87 0.62 5.35
N ALA A 762 -3.95 -0.69 5.60
CA ALA A 762 -2.84 -1.43 6.19
C ALA A 762 -1.76 -1.67 5.12
N ILE A 763 -0.65 -2.28 5.50
CA ILE A 763 0.41 -2.72 4.58
C ILE A 763 0.80 -4.16 4.88
N VAL A 764 1.36 -4.83 3.88
CA VAL A 764 2.08 -6.09 4.09
C VAL A 764 3.40 -6.08 3.31
N ILE A 765 4.49 -6.48 3.96
CA ILE A 765 5.78 -6.71 3.29
C ILE A 765 5.62 -7.81 2.23
N VAL A 766 6.19 -7.62 1.05
CA VAL A 766 6.08 -8.59 -0.05
C VAL A 766 7.43 -9.12 -0.50
N ASP A 767 7.43 -10.36 -0.99
CA ASP A 767 8.55 -10.89 -1.76
C ASP A 767 8.60 -10.28 -3.19
N PRO A 768 9.65 -10.53 -3.98
CA PRO A 768 9.73 -10.07 -5.37
C PRO A 768 8.64 -10.59 -6.30
N ALA A 769 7.93 -11.67 -5.93
CA ALA A 769 6.77 -12.19 -6.64
C ALA A 769 5.47 -11.46 -6.25
N GLY A 770 5.52 -10.50 -5.33
CA GLY A 770 4.38 -9.73 -4.86
C GLY A 770 3.50 -10.48 -3.85
N HIS A 771 3.92 -11.64 -3.36
CA HIS A 771 3.19 -12.38 -2.33
C HIS A 771 3.48 -11.80 -0.95
N GLY A 772 2.43 -11.49 -0.17
CA GLY A 772 2.57 -10.93 1.17
C GLY A 772 3.20 -11.91 2.15
N PHE A 773 4.13 -11.44 2.98
CA PHE A 773 4.74 -12.21 4.05
C PHE A 773 3.76 -12.41 5.21
N ALA A 774 3.01 -13.50 5.16
CA ALA A 774 1.90 -13.81 6.05
C ALA A 774 2.31 -13.98 7.52
N THR A 775 3.52 -14.48 7.76
CA THR A 775 4.04 -14.79 9.08
C THR A 775 4.17 -13.55 9.98
N ALA A 776 4.64 -12.43 9.41
CA ALA A 776 5.00 -11.26 10.20
C ALA A 776 4.86 -9.92 9.47
N GLY A 777 4.50 -9.88 8.19
CA GLY A 777 4.70 -8.71 7.35
C GLY A 777 3.66 -7.59 7.46
N ILE A 778 2.58 -7.75 8.23
CA ILE A 778 1.52 -6.74 8.29
C ILE A 778 1.95 -5.55 9.15
N GLY A 779 1.65 -4.33 8.68
CA GLY A 779 1.68 -3.09 9.45
C GLY A 779 0.33 -2.37 9.40
N ALA A 780 -0.12 -1.79 10.51
CA ALA A 780 -1.43 -1.10 10.57
C ALA A 780 -1.47 0.00 11.64
N ALA A 781 -2.46 0.90 11.54
CA ALA A 781 -2.71 1.95 12.53
C ALA A 781 -3.40 1.41 13.78
N LEU A 782 -3.11 2.03 14.93
CA LEU A 782 -3.56 1.56 16.26
C LEU A 782 -5.09 1.40 16.36
N ARG A 783 -5.85 2.41 15.91
CA ARG A 783 -7.32 2.40 15.96
C ARG A 783 -7.94 1.33 15.06
N ASP A 784 -7.31 1.04 13.92
CA ASP A 784 -7.81 0.02 12.99
C ASP A 784 -7.62 -1.39 13.54
N LEU A 785 -6.58 -1.61 14.36
CA LEU A 785 -6.42 -2.84 15.13
C LEU A 785 -7.46 -2.96 16.26
N ALA A 786 -7.86 -1.84 16.88
CA ALA A 786 -8.96 -1.85 17.84
C ALA A 786 -10.29 -2.25 17.18
N ARG A 787 -10.56 -1.80 15.95
CA ARG A 787 -11.73 -2.24 15.16
C ARG A 787 -11.70 -3.74 14.88
N LEU A 788 -10.52 -4.30 14.57
CA LEU A 788 -10.36 -5.74 14.43
C LEU A 788 -10.68 -6.46 15.75
N GLY A 789 -10.16 -5.95 16.87
CA GLY A 789 -10.42 -6.49 18.20
C GLY A 789 -11.92 -6.46 18.55
N LEU A 790 -12.61 -5.36 18.28
CA LEU A 790 -14.07 -5.22 18.46
C LEU A 790 -14.85 -6.18 17.57
N MET A 791 -14.38 -6.45 16.35
CA MET A 791 -14.97 -7.47 15.48
C MET A 791 -14.83 -8.88 16.04
N ILE A 792 -13.69 -9.21 16.65
CA ILE A 792 -13.49 -10.50 17.31
C ILE A 792 -14.35 -10.59 18.58
N GLU A 793 -14.36 -9.53 19.38
CA GLU A 793 -15.18 -9.40 20.60
C GLU A 793 -16.65 -9.67 20.27
N GLY A 794 -17.19 -8.97 19.26
CA GLY A 794 -18.54 -9.14 18.71
C GLY A 794 -18.80 -10.43 17.94
N ASP A 795 -18.05 -11.51 18.19
CA ASP A 795 -18.28 -12.84 17.60
C ASP A 795 -18.21 -12.80 16.05
N GLY A 796 -17.30 -11.97 15.52
CA GLY A 796 -17.10 -11.77 14.10
C GLY A 796 -18.00 -10.68 13.47
N HIS A 797 -18.86 -10.05 14.26
CA HIS A 797 -19.79 -9.00 13.83
C HIS A 797 -19.30 -7.62 14.29
N PHE A 798 -19.22 -6.67 13.36
CA PHE A 798 -18.86 -5.29 13.66
C PHE A 798 -19.38 -4.37 12.55
N PHE A 799 -19.72 -3.13 12.88
CA PHE A 799 -20.17 -2.13 11.90
C PHE A 799 -21.33 -2.63 11.02
N ASP A 800 -22.36 -3.14 11.71
CA ASP A 800 -23.63 -3.68 11.17
C ASP A 800 -23.49 -4.80 10.15
N ARG A 801 -22.46 -5.64 10.30
CA ARG A 801 -22.23 -6.78 9.41
C ARG A 801 -21.49 -7.91 10.10
N GLN A 802 -21.83 -9.14 9.73
CA GLN A 802 -21.01 -10.31 10.02
C GLN A 802 -19.83 -10.34 9.04
N ILE A 803 -18.62 -10.08 9.52
CA ILE A 803 -17.40 -10.05 8.71
C ILE A 803 -16.74 -11.43 8.70
N VAL A 804 -16.44 -11.96 9.89
CA VAL A 804 -15.90 -13.31 10.09
C VAL A 804 -17.03 -14.17 10.62
N PRO A 805 -17.20 -15.44 10.20
CA PRO A 805 -18.28 -16.29 10.69
C PRO A 805 -18.25 -16.45 12.22
N ARG A 806 -19.39 -16.24 12.90
CA ARG A 806 -19.54 -16.47 14.35
C ARG A 806 -19.09 -17.86 14.78
N SER A 807 -19.40 -18.87 13.97
CA SER A 807 -18.99 -20.26 14.22
C SER A 807 -17.47 -20.42 14.26
N TRP A 808 -16.73 -19.62 13.46
CA TRP A 808 -15.27 -19.66 13.44
C TRP A 808 -14.67 -19.08 14.71
N ILE A 809 -15.14 -17.89 15.13
CA ILE A 809 -14.66 -17.25 16.37
C ILE A 809 -14.90 -18.16 17.58
N ARG A 810 -16.11 -18.72 17.70
CA ARG A 810 -16.46 -19.64 18.79
C ARG A 810 -15.67 -20.93 18.76
N ARG A 811 -15.42 -21.50 17.57
CA ARG A 811 -14.55 -22.68 17.41
C ARG A 811 -13.14 -22.38 17.90
N THR A 812 -12.56 -21.25 17.49
CA THR A 812 -11.24 -20.80 17.92
C THR A 812 -11.14 -20.72 19.44
N ILE A 813 -12.10 -20.08 20.10
CA ILE A 813 -12.12 -19.90 21.56
C ILE A 813 -12.37 -21.22 22.30
N ALA A 814 -13.20 -22.11 21.77
CA ALA A 814 -13.49 -23.38 22.40
C ALA A 814 -12.27 -24.34 22.39
N GLY A 815 -11.54 -24.38 21.28
CA GLY A 815 -10.48 -25.36 21.05
C GLY A 815 -10.99 -26.81 21.08
N ASN A 816 -10.08 -27.75 21.28
CA ASN A 816 -10.38 -29.17 21.51
C ASN A 816 -9.27 -29.82 22.36
N ASP A 817 -9.46 -31.07 22.77
CA ASP A 817 -8.50 -31.79 23.61
C ASP A 817 -7.14 -31.99 22.91
N GLY A 818 -7.15 -32.18 21.58
CA GLY A 818 -5.93 -32.33 20.79
C GLY A 818 -5.02 -31.11 20.85
N VAL A 819 -5.55 -29.91 20.58
CA VAL A 819 -4.74 -28.67 20.64
C VAL A 819 -4.27 -28.33 22.05
N ARG A 820 -5.06 -28.68 23.08
CA ARG A 820 -4.68 -28.51 24.50
C ARG A 820 -3.56 -29.46 24.90
N GLN A 821 -3.59 -30.71 24.42
CA GLN A 821 -2.54 -31.68 24.67
C GLN A 821 -1.25 -31.32 23.90
N ALA A 822 -1.38 -30.89 22.64
CA ALA A 822 -0.25 -30.56 21.77
C ALA A 822 0.58 -29.37 22.30
N MET A 823 -0.05 -28.34 22.87
CA MET A 823 0.63 -27.14 23.40
C MET A 823 1.03 -27.24 24.88
N ASN A 824 1.15 -28.44 25.45
CA ASN A 824 1.53 -28.62 26.86
C ASN A 824 2.99 -28.18 27.14
N ASN A 825 3.24 -26.87 27.12
CA ASN A 825 4.53 -26.19 27.18
C ASN A 825 4.55 -25.24 28.39
N GLU A 826 5.57 -25.36 29.24
CA GLU A 826 5.73 -24.57 30.45
C GLU A 826 5.99 -23.07 30.19
N GLU A 827 6.76 -22.74 29.16
CA GLU A 827 7.08 -21.36 28.76
C GLU A 827 5.82 -20.59 28.34
N GLU A 828 4.98 -21.21 27.51
CA GLU A 828 3.71 -20.60 27.08
C GLU A 828 2.77 -20.39 28.28
N ARG A 829 2.69 -21.36 29.21
CA ARG A 829 1.89 -21.23 30.43
C ARG A 829 2.41 -20.14 31.37
N ALA A 830 3.72 -20.02 31.51
CA ALA A 830 4.33 -18.96 32.31
C ALA A 830 4.02 -17.57 31.76
N ARG A 831 3.93 -17.45 30.43
CA ARG A 831 3.70 -16.17 29.75
C ARG A 831 2.24 -15.76 29.64
N PHE A 832 1.34 -16.69 29.34
CA PHE A 832 -0.06 -16.38 29.01
C PHE A 832 -1.07 -16.93 30.03
N GLY A 833 -0.63 -17.83 30.90
CA GLY A 833 -1.44 -18.45 31.94
C GLY A 833 -1.62 -19.96 31.74
N PRO A 834 -2.04 -20.69 32.79
CA PRO A 834 -1.99 -22.14 32.84
C PRO A 834 -2.95 -22.86 31.87
N ALA A 835 -4.01 -22.17 31.41
CA ALA A 835 -5.03 -22.73 30.54
C ALA A 835 -4.78 -22.43 29.04
N VAL A 836 -3.62 -21.85 28.70
CA VAL A 836 -3.33 -21.43 27.32
C VAL A 836 -3.26 -22.62 26.36
N PHE A 837 -3.85 -22.44 25.18
CA PHE A 837 -3.63 -23.29 24.00
C PHE A 837 -3.61 -22.42 22.73
N TYR A 838 -3.23 -23.02 21.60
CA TYR A 838 -3.15 -22.34 20.31
C TYR A 838 -4.13 -22.99 19.33
N HIS A 839 -5.00 -22.18 18.73
CA HIS A 839 -5.97 -22.67 17.76
C HIS A 839 -6.24 -21.61 16.70
N ASN A 840 -6.32 -22.02 15.42
CA ASN A 840 -6.65 -21.14 14.29
C ASN A 840 -5.84 -19.83 14.23
N GLN A 841 -4.54 -19.92 14.52
CA GLN A 841 -3.61 -18.79 14.55
C GLN A 841 -3.77 -17.80 15.72
N PHE A 842 -4.44 -18.20 16.81
CA PHE A 842 -4.60 -17.42 18.03
C PHE A 842 -4.12 -18.18 19.26
N ARG A 843 -3.64 -17.43 20.25
CA ARG A 843 -3.51 -17.94 21.63
C ARG A 843 -4.82 -17.71 22.35
N VAL A 844 -5.34 -18.73 23.01
CA VAL A 844 -6.53 -18.63 23.88
C VAL A 844 -6.07 -18.86 25.30
N ALA A 845 -6.01 -17.80 26.10
CA ALA A 845 -5.49 -17.87 27.47
C ALA A 845 -6.55 -18.37 28.46
N ASN A 846 -7.83 -18.05 28.24
CA ASN A 846 -8.94 -18.55 29.03
C ASN A 846 -10.22 -18.66 28.18
N SER A 847 -10.57 -19.87 27.77
CA SER A 847 -11.75 -20.13 26.94
C SER A 847 -13.08 -19.81 27.63
N SER A 848 -13.14 -19.84 28.97
CA SER A 848 -14.38 -19.56 29.72
C SER A 848 -14.73 -18.06 29.81
N GLU A 849 -13.75 -17.21 29.56
CA GLU A 849 -13.92 -15.75 29.47
C GLU A 849 -13.93 -15.25 28.02
N GLY A 850 -13.62 -16.11 27.06
CA GLY A 850 -13.29 -15.67 25.70
C GLY A 850 -12.03 -14.80 25.67
N GLU A 851 -11.05 -15.09 26.54
CA GLU A 851 -9.77 -14.38 26.59
C GLU A 851 -8.84 -14.92 25.48
N LEU A 852 -8.67 -14.12 24.44
CA LEU A 852 -7.96 -14.47 23.21
C LEU A 852 -6.94 -13.37 22.85
N LEU A 853 -5.78 -13.81 22.33
CA LEU A 853 -4.66 -12.96 22.02
C LEU A 853 -4.10 -13.28 20.63
N ALA A 854 -3.97 -12.25 19.80
CA ALA A 854 -3.00 -12.23 18.72
C ALA A 854 -1.72 -11.60 19.28
N SER A 855 -0.57 -12.29 19.22
CA SER A 855 0.67 -11.79 19.80
C SER A 855 1.88 -11.89 18.87
N GLY A 856 2.72 -10.85 18.93
CA GLY A 856 3.91 -10.64 18.11
C GLY A 856 5.18 -10.50 18.94
N GLY A 857 6.32 -10.70 18.29
CA GLY A 857 7.62 -10.33 18.88
C GLY A 857 7.67 -8.83 19.18
N LEU A 858 8.51 -8.45 20.15
CA LEU A 858 8.71 -7.06 20.57
C LEU A 858 7.48 -6.40 21.23
N GLY A 859 6.53 -7.18 21.73
CA GLY A 859 5.41 -6.68 22.53
C GLY A 859 4.14 -6.30 21.77
N GLN A 860 4.02 -6.68 20.48
CA GLN A 860 2.80 -6.44 19.71
C GLN A 860 1.68 -7.35 20.21
N MET A 861 0.48 -6.80 20.44
CA MET A 861 -0.63 -7.59 20.93
C MET A 861 -1.98 -6.99 20.55
N ILE A 862 -2.91 -7.83 20.12
CA ILE A 862 -4.36 -7.55 20.17
C ILE A 862 -4.93 -8.50 21.20
N TYR A 863 -5.53 -7.94 22.25
CA TYR A 863 -6.15 -8.65 23.34
C TYR A 863 -7.66 -8.46 23.28
N VAL A 864 -8.40 -9.55 23.46
CA VAL A 864 -9.85 -9.56 23.51
C VAL A 864 -10.29 -10.39 24.71
N ASN A 865 -11.27 -9.88 25.47
CA ASN A 865 -11.99 -10.63 26.49
C ASN A 865 -13.49 -10.41 26.27
N GLN A 866 -14.16 -11.42 25.69
CA GLN A 866 -15.57 -11.33 25.31
C GLN A 866 -16.51 -11.25 26.52
N ARG A 867 -16.18 -11.91 27.63
CA ARG A 867 -17.04 -11.89 28.83
C ARG A 867 -17.13 -10.51 29.47
N HIS A 868 -16.09 -9.70 29.29
CA HIS A 868 -15.94 -8.39 29.91
C HIS A 868 -15.95 -7.24 28.89
N ASP A 869 -16.45 -7.47 27.67
CA ASP A 869 -16.56 -6.47 26.59
C ASP A 869 -15.28 -5.62 26.40
N LEU A 870 -14.11 -6.26 26.50
CA LEU A 870 -12.81 -5.57 26.62
C LEU A 870 -11.90 -5.90 25.44
N VAL A 871 -11.39 -4.86 24.80
CA VAL A 871 -10.40 -4.93 23.72
C VAL A 871 -9.23 -4.02 24.07
N ALA A 872 -8.01 -4.51 23.89
CA ALA A 872 -6.82 -3.68 24.00
C ALA A 872 -5.80 -4.00 22.90
N VAL A 873 -5.05 -3.00 22.47
CA VAL A 873 -3.96 -3.17 21.51
C VAL A 873 -2.69 -2.56 22.06
N TYR A 874 -1.60 -3.32 22.02
CA TYR A 874 -0.24 -2.87 22.24
C TYR A 874 0.52 -2.86 20.91
N LEU A 875 1.10 -1.71 20.59
CA LEU A 875 2.17 -1.55 19.62
C LEU A 875 3.41 -1.12 20.38
N ALA A 876 4.51 -1.85 20.26
CA ALA A 876 5.64 -1.68 21.16
C ALA A 876 7.00 -2.07 20.55
N THR A 877 8.04 -1.68 21.27
CA THR A 877 9.44 -2.03 21.01
C THR A 877 10.04 -2.67 22.27
N THR A 878 9.40 -3.75 22.75
CA THR A 878 9.69 -4.42 24.03
C THR A 878 10.58 -5.65 23.86
N PHE A 879 11.88 -5.52 24.14
CA PHE A 879 12.84 -6.62 24.07
C PHE A 879 12.82 -7.54 25.29
N ASP A 880 12.51 -7.01 26.47
CA ASP A 880 12.47 -7.77 27.73
C ASP A 880 11.23 -8.66 27.82
N ASP A 881 11.45 -9.95 28.08
CA ASP A 881 10.41 -10.96 28.21
C ASP A 881 9.49 -10.73 29.41
N ALA A 882 10.01 -10.21 30.52
CA ALA A 882 9.25 -9.88 31.72
C ALA A 882 8.30 -8.70 31.46
N ASP A 883 8.75 -7.69 30.71
CA ASP A 883 7.91 -6.56 30.31
C ASP A 883 6.74 -7.04 29.42
N ARG A 884 6.98 -8.00 28.50
CA ARG A 884 5.92 -8.60 27.68
C ARG A 884 4.94 -9.44 28.50
N ALA A 885 5.42 -10.19 29.49
CA ALA A 885 4.54 -10.92 30.41
C ALA A 885 3.68 -9.95 31.25
N HIS A 886 4.26 -8.81 31.63
CA HIS A 886 3.55 -7.77 32.38
C HIS A 886 2.39 -7.15 31.58
N GLN A 887 2.48 -7.03 30.25
CA GLN A 887 1.38 -6.52 29.41
C GLN A 887 0.06 -7.30 29.65
N VAL A 888 0.10 -8.63 29.66
CA VAL A 888 -1.10 -9.47 29.88
C VAL A 888 -1.62 -9.30 31.31
N ASN A 889 -0.72 -9.27 32.29
CA ASN A 889 -1.09 -9.09 33.70
C ASN A 889 -1.74 -7.71 33.92
N LEU A 890 -1.23 -6.66 33.29
CA LEU A 890 -1.79 -5.31 33.37
C LEU A 890 -3.21 -5.26 32.80
N LEU A 891 -3.47 -5.92 31.66
CA LEU A 891 -4.82 -6.00 31.11
C LEU A 891 -5.80 -6.74 32.01
N ARG A 892 -5.36 -7.80 32.70
CA ARG A 892 -6.19 -8.51 33.69
C ARG A 892 -6.48 -7.64 34.92
N GLN A 893 -5.50 -6.85 35.40
CA GLN A 893 -5.74 -5.86 36.45
C GLN A 893 -6.78 -4.81 36.03
N ILE A 894 -6.71 -4.33 34.78
CA ILE A 894 -7.69 -3.38 34.23
C ILE A 894 -9.07 -4.03 34.13
N ARG A 895 -9.17 -5.24 33.59
CA ARG A 895 -10.41 -6.03 33.54
C ARG A 895 -11.04 -6.17 34.92
N ASP A 896 -10.26 -6.58 35.92
CA ASP A 896 -10.76 -6.81 37.28
C ASP A 896 -11.25 -5.51 37.93
N ARG A 897 -10.57 -4.38 37.66
CA ARG A 897 -11.02 -3.06 38.08
C ARG A 897 -12.35 -2.66 37.44
N LEU A 898 -12.48 -2.86 36.12
CA LEU A 898 -13.69 -2.51 35.36
C LEU A 898 -14.88 -3.43 35.70
N ALA A 899 -14.62 -4.69 36.08
CA ALA A 899 -15.65 -5.62 36.51
C ALA A 899 -16.14 -5.38 37.95
N GLY A 900 -15.33 -4.70 38.78
CA GLY A 900 -15.66 -4.36 40.17
C GLY A 900 -16.28 -2.97 40.37
N SER A 901 -16.29 -2.14 39.32
CA SER A 901 -16.95 -0.83 39.25
C SER A 901 -18.35 -0.95 38.64
#